data_AF-Q5KFH2-F1
#
_entry.id   AF-Q5KFH2-F1
#
_cell.length_a   1.000
_cell.length_b   1.000
_cell.length_c   1.000
_cell.angle_alpha   90.00
_cell.angle_beta   90.00
_cell.angle_gamma   90.00
#
_symmetry.space_group_name_H-M   'P 1'
#
loop_
_entity.id
_entity.type
_entity.pdbx_description
1 polymer ?
#
loop_
_entity_poly.entity_id
_entity_poly.type
_entity_poly.pdbx_seq_one_letter_code
_entity_poly.pdbx_strand_id
1 'polypeptide(L)'
;MPRDTFSSNPFISSPVYHDRSADISSFSYDARRYAPSPSSEALPQELPAGAMPAVADTFSVRNLSSYSQRPSMSTTPRMNSSFSGRDNQLEKDNLFGSSPTHFNSSSRLAYEAGPHSNYMAPEPLGYGRTRTKKPTRTCIPTNPTKRRLLFFGVPILLVVVAAAIIGGVVGSQKRHSASNDSSNGDSSSGTSGGGGSNSTSDTDANTWNSFIQPGSGGDGSIVTTDLGVNFTYSNAFGGTWAQDPYDPYSVSGQAQSWSPSLLEDWVWGEHIVRGVNIGGWLVTEPFIVPSLYEKYQTSTPKAIDEYTLSQAMGDNLATEMEEHYKTFITEEDFALIAGAGLNYVRIALGYWAVETIDGEPYLAKVSWNYFLKAIDWARKYGLRVLVDFHSLPGSQNGWNHSGKSGSVNWMYGVMGIANAQRSLETLRSIVEYISQDGVKQVVPMIGLVNEVQAETVGGDVLAAFYYQAYEMIREITGYGAGNGPVILLHEGFYGIAAWNGFLAGADRIGLDQHPYLAFPTTQIADNHTVQAHTACGWGGGTNDTSTGYGIVIGGEWSNAINDCGYWLDGVDSTPQFEVTGTGSCAALDEWFNYSDETKQGIMGYTLANMDALQNYFFWTWKIGNSTVKGYPTSPMWHYKLGLEQGWMPKDPRVAGGYCQSIGVGGNQFAGTYPASAIGSFPTEVATPTIDPTQVASHSVWPPTALGPSPSYSAAQITLFPTLTQTGTRNVLATPTHPSNVTLEGGWANAADTTGAWVRVAGCDYPDEYDANTVAVPTAQCTGSGSTDSMRKRSLRR
;
A
#
# COMPACT_ATOMS: atom_id res chain seq x y z
N MET A 1 -36.42 40.53 -45.44
CA MET A 1 -36.01 40.99 -46.79
C MET A 1 -34.67 41.71 -46.65
N PRO A 2 -33.80 41.74 -47.68
CA PRO A 2 -33.79 40.94 -48.92
C PRO A 2 -32.49 40.07 -48.99
N ARG A 3 -32.55 38.77 -49.37
CA ARG A 3 -32.33 38.21 -50.73
C ARG A 3 -30.86 37.83 -51.02
N ASP A 4 -30.51 36.92 -51.96
CA ASP A 4 -31.28 36.31 -53.06
C ASP A 4 -30.82 34.86 -53.42
N THR A 5 -31.79 33.99 -53.78
CA THR A 5 -31.81 32.98 -54.90
C THR A 5 -30.72 31.92 -55.14
N PHE A 6 -30.98 30.71 -55.71
CA PHE A 6 -32.17 29.82 -55.86
C PHE A 6 -31.71 28.48 -56.52
N SER A 7 -32.60 27.48 -56.69
CA SER A 7 -32.48 26.21 -57.47
C SER A 7 -32.18 24.93 -56.66
N SER A 8 -32.78 23.75 -56.89
CA SER A 8 -34.18 23.28 -57.07
C SER A 8 -34.13 21.79 -57.49
N ASN A 9 -34.55 20.92 -56.56
CA ASN A 9 -35.25 19.61 -56.66
C ASN A 9 -35.72 19.04 -58.04
N PRO A 10 -36.18 17.76 -58.12
CA PRO A 10 -35.90 16.55 -57.30
C PRO A 10 -35.81 15.22 -58.14
N PHE A 11 -35.69 14.02 -57.51
CA PHE A 11 -36.66 12.88 -57.60
C PHE A 11 -36.16 11.44 -57.26
N ILE A 12 -37.11 10.62 -56.72
CA ILE A 12 -37.38 9.18 -56.98
C ILE A 12 -36.63 8.02 -56.24
N SER A 13 -37.43 7.36 -55.35
CA SER A 13 -37.59 5.93 -55.01
C SER A 13 -36.47 5.01 -54.45
N SER A 14 -36.84 4.30 -53.37
CA SER A 14 -36.33 2.97 -52.97
C SER A 14 -36.89 1.82 -53.83
N PRO A 15 -36.22 0.65 -53.84
CA PRO A 15 -36.78 -0.59 -53.25
C PRO A 15 -35.87 -1.12 -52.13
N VAL A 16 -36.30 -1.79 -51.05
CA VAL A 16 -37.16 -3.00 -50.88
C VAL A 16 -36.46 -4.32 -51.25
N TYR A 17 -36.07 -5.06 -50.20
CA TYR A 17 -35.86 -6.51 -50.07
C TYR A 17 -35.73 -7.40 -51.31
N HIS A 18 -34.67 -8.22 -51.35
CA HIS A 18 -34.87 -9.67 -51.22
C HIS A 18 -33.68 -10.45 -50.66
N ASP A 19 -34.01 -11.43 -49.82
CA ASP A 19 -33.14 -12.47 -49.23
C ASP A 19 -32.68 -13.51 -50.29
N ARG A 20 -31.39 -13.95 -50.23
CA ARG A 20 -31.00 -15.37 -50.33
C ARG A 20 -29.54 -15.72 -50.02
N SER A 21 -29.42 -16.90 -49.41
CA SER A 21 -28.27 -17.68 -48.93
C SER A 21 -27.25 -18.23 -49.96
N ALA A 22 -26.05 -18.53 -49.42
CA ALA A 22 -25.18 -19.71 -49.69
C ALA A 22 -24.32 -19.83 -50.98
N ASP A 23 -22.98 -19.82 -50.81
CA ASP A 23 -22.04 -20.97 -50.94
C ASP A 23 -20.58 -20.46 -50.99
N ILE A 24 -19.67 -20.81 -50.06
CA ILE A 24 -18.86 -22.05 -49.92
C ILE A 24 -17.68 -22.18 -50.93
N SER A 25 -16.47 -21.81 -50.48
CA SER A 25 -15.16 -22.47 -50.73
C SER A 25 -14.02 -21.62 -50.12
N SER A 26 -12.87 -22.12 -49.63
CA SER A 26 -12.45 -23.37 -48.94
C SER A 26 -10.93 -23.29 -48.64
N PHE A 27 -10.39 -24.20 -47.80
CA PHE A 27 -8.97 -24.37 -47.37
C PHE A 27 -8.52 -23.49 -46.18
N SER A 28 -8.25 -24.04 -44.97
CA SER A 28 -7.23 -25.05 -44.53
C SER A 28 -5.89 -24.37 -44.23
N TYR A 29 -5.24 -24.52 -43.07
CA TYR A 29 -4.98 -25.69 -42.19
C TYR A 29 -5.33 -25.43 -40.72
N ASP A 30 -5.20 -26.34 -39.73
CA ASP A 30 -5.33 -27.81 -39.57
C ASP A 30 -5.05 -28.07 -38.07
N ALA A 31 -6.09 -28.27 -37.25
CA ALA A 31 -5.97 -28.42 -35.80
C ALA A 31 -6.43 -29.83 -35.38
N ARG A 32 -5.48 -30.68 -34.96
CA ARG A 32 -5.75 -32.09 -34.67
C ARG A 32 -6.04 -32.35 -33.20
N ARG A 33 -7.32 -32.65 -32.93
CA ARG A 33 -7.81 -33.26 -31.69
C ARG A 33 -7.24 -34.67 -31.52
N TYR A 34 -7.29 -35.21 -30.30
CA TYR A 34 -7.76 -36.59 -30.09
C TYR A 34 -8.45 -36.80 -28.74
N ALA A 35 -9.58 -37.52 -28.80
CA ALA A 35 -10.45 -38.02 -27.73
C ALA A 35 -11.52 -38.91 -28.41
N PRO A 36 -12.44 -39.60 -27.72
CA PRO A 36 -12.44 -40.18 -26.37
C PRO A 36 -12.77 -41.72 -26.40
N SER A 37 -12.87 -42.37 -25.23
CA SER A 37 -13.88 -43.45 -24.98
C SER A 37 -14.01 -43.82 -23.49
N PRO A 38 -15.15 -44.39 -23.03
CA PRO A 38 -15.48 -44.57 -21.61
C PRO A 38 -15.52 -46.03 -21.12
N SER A 39 -15.66 -46.22 -19.80
CA SER A 39 -16.16 -47.44 -19.16
C SER A 39 -16.97 -47.11 -17.89
N SER A 40 -17.90 -47.96 -17.50
CA SER A 40 -18.91 -47.77 -16.43
C SER A 40 -18.64 -48.64 -15.18
N GLU A 41 -19.59 -48.61 -14.22
CA GLU A 41 -19.69 -49.44 -12.98
C GLU A 41 -18.78 -48.99 -11.80
N ALA A 42 -19.20 -49.00 -10.53
CA ALA A 42 -20.54 -49.18 -9.90
C ALA A 42 -20.57 -48.61 -8.45
N LEU A 43 -21.77 -48.48 -7.85
CA LEU A 43 -22.02 -48.14 -6.42
C LEU A 43 -22.18 -49.41 -5.55
N PRO A 44 -21.87 -49.35 -4.23
CA PRO A 44 -22.92 -49.31 -3.19
C PRO A 44 -22.58 -48.37 -1.99
N GLN A 45 -23.49 -47.50 -1.53
CA GLN A 45 -24.49 -47.65 -0.44
C GLN A 45 -24.02 -47.62 1.05
N GLU A 46 -24.38 -46.52 1.72
CA GLU A 46 -25.05 -46.37 3.04
C GLU A 46 -24.44 -46.84 4.40
N LEU A 47 -24.12 -45.82 5.24
CA LEU A 47 -24.58 -45.62 6.65
C LEU A 47 -24.13 -46.61 7.78
N PRO A 48 -24.36 -46.35 9.09
CA PRO A 48 -24.98 -45.19 9.77
C PRO A 48 -24.10 -44.53 10.88
N ALA A 49 -24.68 -43.59 11.65
CA ALA A 49 -24.04 -42.88 12.78
C ALA A 49 -24.19 -43.57 14.15
N GLY A 50 -23.41 -43.15 15.17
CA GLY A 50 -23.56 -43.66 16.55
C GLY A 50 -22.72 -42.98 17.65
N ALA A 51 -23.39 -42.10 18.42
CA ALA A 51 -23.24 -41.74 19.86
C ALA A 51 -21.87 -41.65 20.61
N MET A 52 -21.82 -40.72 21.59
CA MET A 52 -20.86 -40.72 22.71
C MET A 52 -21.11 -41.91 23.68
N PRO A 53 -20.21 -42.15 24.64
CA PRO A 53 -20.47 -41.57 25.98
C PRO A 53 -19.25 -40.94 26.66
N ALA A 54 -19.51 -40.07 27.64
CA ALA A 54 -18.48 -39.52 28.53
C ALA A 54 -18.15 -40.49 29.68
N VAL A 55 -16.92 -40.40 30.20
CA VAL A 55 -16.54 -40.93 31.51
C VAL A 55 -15.87 -39.82 32.30
N ALA A 56 -16.46 -39.47 33.43
CA ALA A 56 -15.79 -38.71 34.47
C ALA A 56 -15.32 -39.68 35.56
N ASP A 57 -14.17 -39.43 36.16
CA ASP A 57 -13.89 -39.98 37.49
C ASP A 57 -13.07 -39.00 38.34
N THR A 58 -13.16 -39.16 39.65
CA THR A 58 -12.81 -38.13 40.64
C THR A 58 -11.51 -38.41 41.36
N PHE A 59 -10.78 -37.35 41.71
CA PHE A 59 -9.92 -37.36 42.90
C PHE A 59 -9.92 -36.00 43.59
N SER A 60 -9.96 -35.99 44.93
CA SER A 60 -10.09 -34.78 45.74
C SER A 60 -9.32 -34.90 47.06
N VAL A 61 -8.34 -34.01 47.28
CA VAL A 61 -7.72 -33.79 48.61
C VAL A 61 -7.43 -32.29 48.83
N ARG A 62 -8.41 -31.61 49.40
CA ARG A 62 -8.34 -30.58 50.47
C ARG A 62 -7.17 -29.56 50.51
N ASN A 63 -7.57 -28.27 50.52
CA ASN A 63 -7.18 -27.18 51.43
C ASN A 63 -5.67 -26.93 51.73
N LEU A 64 -5.17 -25.69 51.62
CA LEU A 64 -5.49 -24.62 52.59
C LEU A 64 -5.26 -23.18 52.08
N SER A 65 -6.07 -22.28 52.64
CA SER A 65 -5.97 -20.81 52.77
C SER A 65 -4.73 -20.36 53.59
N SER A 66 -4.23 -19.10 53.63
CA SER A 66 -4.52 -17.81 52.94
C SER A 66 -3.61 -16.70 53.52
N TYR A 67 -3.36 -15.60 52.77
CA TYR A 67 -2.93 -14.27 53.31
C TYR A 67 -1.54 -14.23 54.03
N SER A 68 -0.81 -13.11 54.22
CA SER A 68 -0.87 -11.72 53.74
C SER A 68 0.45 -10.98 54.05
N GLN A 69 0.68 -9.83 53.37
CA GLN A 69 1.49 -8.67 53.79
C GLN A 69 3.05 -8.70 53.82
N ARG A 70 3.58 -7.79 52.98
CA ARG A 70 4.78 -6.91 53.13
C ARG A 70 4.93 -6.31 54.56
N PRO A 71 6.10 -5.78 55.03
CA PRO A 71 6.73 -4.65 54.34
C PRO A 71 8.24 -4.26 54.53
N SER A 72 8.71 -3.45 53.56
CA SER A 72 9.53 -2.21 53.68
C SER A 72 11.02 -2.22 54.06
N MET A 73 11.78 -1.46 53.24
CA MET A 73 13.03 -0.72 53.54
C MET A 73 14.27 -1.51 54.01
N SER A 74 15.52 -1.05 53.86
CA SER A 74 16.23 -0.02 53.08
C SER A 74 17.47 0.33 53.92
N THR A 75 18.69 0.22 53.39
CA THR A 75 19.78 1.20 53.60
C THR A 75 21.07 0.78 52.88
N THR A 76 21.77 1.79 52.35
CA THR A 76 23.19 1.73 51.94
C THR A 76 24.09 2.07 53.15
N PRO A 77 25.38 1.65 53.23
CA PRO A 77 26.41 2.46 52.59
C PRO A 77 27.69 1.76 52.06
N ARG A 78 28.42 2.57 51.29
CA ARG A 78 29.80 2.48 50.74
C ARG A 78 30.92 1.83 51.57
N MET A 79 32.00 1.54 50.81
CA MET A 79 33.44 1.75 51.08
C MET A 79 34.36 0.55 51.40
N ASN A 80 35.14 0.20 50.37
CA ASN A 80 36.61 0.06 50.33
C ASN A 80 37.40 -1.04 51.09
N SER A 81 38.49 -1.41 50.41
CA SER A 81 39.82 -1.82 50.90
C SER A 81 40.08 -3.26 51.38
N SER A 82 40.77 -3.98 50.48
CA SER A 82 42.13 -4.53 50.68
C SER A 82 42.38 -5.86 51.43
N PHE A 83 42.82 -6.82 50.61
CA PHE A 83 44.08 -7.60 50.74
C PHE A 83 44.16 -8.94 51.51
N SER A 84 45.01 -9.80 50.92
CA SER A 84 45.57 -11.08 51.39
C SER A 84 44.62 -12.29 51.47
N GLY A 85 44.98 -13.47 50.94
CA GLY A 85 46.09 -13.77 50.02
C GLY A 85 46.49 -15.26 49.95
N ARG A 86 47.47 -15.56 49.08
CA ARG A 86 48.22 -16.83 48.89
C ARG A 86 47.52 -17.94 48.07
N ASP A 87 48.21 -18.73 47.23
CA ASP A 87 49.54 -18.55 46.58
C ASP A 87 49.79 -19.53 45.40
N ASN A 88 50.94 -19.37 44.72
CA ASN A 88 51.57 -20.21 43.67
C ASN A 88 50.96 -20.04 42.25
N GLN A 89 51.65 -19.49 41.24
CA GLN A 89 52.96 -19.81 40.60
C GLN A 89 52.92 -21.08 39.71
N LEU A 90 53.61 -21.16 38.55
CA LEU A 90 54.74 -20.40 37.98
C LEU A 90 54.42 -19.83 36.56
N GLU A 91 54.88 -18.62 36.18
CA GLU A 91 56.05 -18.27 35.31
C GLU A 91 55.99 -18.82 33.86
N LYS A 92 56.35 -18.11 32.77
CA LYS A 92 57.06 -16.83 32.48
C LYS A 92 56.81 -16.44 30.98
N ASP A 93 57.23 -15.34 30.32
CA ASP A 93 58.01 -14.13 30.65
C ASP A 93 57.65 -12.97 29.64
N ASN A 94 57.28 -11.78 30.13
CA ASN A 94 57.82 -10.41 29.84
C ASN A 94 58.38 -9.94 28.46
N LEU A 95 58.47 -8.62 28.13
CA LEU A 95 57.67 -7.39 28.40
C LEU A 95 58.21 -6.21 27.52
N PHE A 96 57.55 -5.04 27.50
CA PHE A 96 57.94 -3.82 26.78
C PHE A 96 59.06 -2.99 27.47
N GLY A 97 59.79 -2.13 26.73
CA GLY A 97 60.56 -1.03 27.35
C GLY A 97 61.39 -0.09 26.45
N SER A 98 61.19 1.23 26.64
CA SER A 98 62.11 2.36 26.36
C SER A 98 62.30 2.92 24.92
N SER A 99 62.77 4.18 24.87
CA SER A 99 62.94 5.14 23.76
C SER A 99 63.76 6.36 24.30
N PRO A 100 64.14 7.43 23.57
CA PRO A 100 64.31 7.67 22.11
C PRO A 100 65.71 8.26 21.73
N THR A 101 66.05 8.40 20.43
CA THR A 101 67.13 9.32 19.97
C THR A 101 66.95 9.91 18.54
N HIS A 102 66.85 11.25 18.48
CA HIS A 102 67.46 12.22 17.53
C HIS A 102 67.29 12.26 15.97
N PHE A 103 66.94 13.49 15.52
CA PHE A 103 67.40 14.27 14.34
C PHE A 103 66.99 13.97 12.87
N ASN A 104 65.80 14.47 12.50
CA ASN A 104 65.55 15.60 11.57
C ASN A 104 66.30 15.73 10.20
N SER A 105 65.54 15.69 9.09
CA SER A 105 65.58 16.66 7.95
C SER A 105 64.46 16.33 6.93
N SER A 106 64.03 17.16 5.96
CA SER A 106 63.75 18.61 5.84
C SER A 106 63.82 19.08 4.37
N SER A 107 62.79 18.83 3.54
CA SER A 107 62.40 19.55 2.29
C SER A 107 61.26 18.79 1.60
N ARG A 108 60.23 19.32 0.88
CA ARG A 108 59.80 20.61 0.29
C ARG A 108 59.78 20.63 -1.25
N LEU A 109 58.55 20.77 -1.80
CA LEU A 109 58.17 21.43 -3.09
C LEU A 109 58.50 20.68 -4.41
N ALA A 110 57.80 20.89 -5.55
CA ALA A 110 56.44 21.40 -5.81
C ALA A 110 55.98 21.14 -7.28
N TYR A 111 54.69 21.40 -7.52
CA TYR A 111 53.91 21.66 -8.75
C TYR A 111 54.63 22.05 -10.07
N GLU A 112 54.15 21.51 -11.22
CA GLU A 112 53.92 22.16 -12.56
C GLU A 112 53.61 21.09 -13.66
N ALA A 113 53.14 21.36 -14.90
CA ALA A 113 51.98 22.15 -15.38
C ALA A 113 51.73 22.02 -16.93
N GLY A 114 51.13 20.90 -17.42
CA GLY A 114 50.63 20.75 -18.82
C GLY A 114 51.68 20.84 -19.95
N PRO A 115 51.28 21.04 -21.24
CA PRO A 115 50.01 20.70 -21.92
C PRO A 115 50.25 19.93 -23.26
N HIS A 116 49.19 19.60 -24.02
CA HIS A 116 49.03 19.70 -25.51
C HIS A 116 47.96 18.73 -26.10
N SER A 117 47.55 18.97 -27.36
CA SER A 117 46.37 18.40 -28.04
C SER A 117 46.65 18.02 -29.51
N ASN A 118 45.82 17.16 -30.13
CA ASN A 118 45.10 17.41 -31.42
C ASN A 118 44.57 16.15 -32.18
N TYR A 119 43.27 16.21 -32.56
CA TYR A 119 42.61 15.79 -33.83
C TYR A 119 42.79 14.39 -34.51
N MET A 120 41.64 13.70 -34.69
CA MET A 120 41.00 13.17 -35.95
C MET A 120 41.81 12.43 -37.05
N ALA A 121 41.29 11.46 -37.84
CA ALA A 121 40.03 10.66 -37.86
C ALA A 121 40.21 9.38 -38.77
N PRO A 122 39.25 8.86 -39.59
CA PRO A 122 38.44 7.66 -39.29
C PRO A 122 38.52 6.47 -40.32
N GLU A 123 37.59 5.50 -40.20
CA GLU A 123 37.25 4.36 -41.10
C GLU A 123 38.19 3.12 -41.10
N PRO A 124 37.72 1.89 -41.49
CA PRO A 124 36.38 1.52 -41.97
C PRO A 124 35.64 0.40 -41.19
N LEU A 125 34.37 0.19 -41.59
CA LEU A 125 33.38 -0.76 -41.04
C LEU A 125 33.76 -2.26 -41.10
N GLY A 126 33.37 -3.02 -40.07
CA GLY A 126 33.37 -4.49 -40.06
C GLY A 126 32.08 -5.06 -39.44
N TYR A 127 31.18 -5.62 -40.25
CA TYR A 127 29.83 -6.03 -39.84
C TYR A 127 29.80 -7.41 -39.15
N GLY A 128 29.94 -7.44 -37.82
CA GLY A 128 29.86 -8.67 -37.02
C GLY A 128 28.60 -8.73 -36.15
N ARG A 129 27.74 -9.74 -36.36
CA ARG A 129 26.61 -10.05 -35.45
C ARG A 129 27.12 -10.58 -34.10
N THR A 130 27.39 -9.69 -33.15
CA THR A 130 27.61 -10.06 -31.75
C THR A 130 26.27 -10.43 -31.10
N ARG A 131 26.15 -11.68 -30.63
CA ARG A 131 25.12 -12.01 -29.62
C ARG A 131 25.36 -11.13 -28.40
N THR A 132 24.35 -10.37 -27.99
CA THR A 132 24.35 -9.69 -26.70
C THR A 132 24.50 -10.75 -25.60
N LYS A 133 25.53 -10.61 -24.75
CA LYS A 133 25.57 -11.36 -23.50
C LYS A 133 24.48 -10.79 -22.58
N LYS A 134 23.65 -11.66 -21.98
CA LYS A 134 22.88 -11.28 -20.78
C LYS A 134 23.88 -10.72 -19.74
N PRO A 135 23.56 -9.61 -19.05
CA PRO A 135 24.41 -9.08 -17.98
C PRO A 135 24.41 -10.05 -16.79
N THR A 136 25.47 -10.85 -16.65
CA THR A 136 25.64 -11.79 -15.54
C THR A 136 26.07 -11.04 -14.27
N ARG A 137 25.32 -11.17 -13.16
CA ARG A 137 25.76 -10.73 -11.82
C ARG A 137 27.06 -11.47 -11.42
N THR A 138 28.05 -10.73 -10.89
CA THR A 138 29.39 -11.21 -10.46
C THR A 138 29.86 -10.26 -9.34
N CYS A 139 30.47 -10.65 -8.19
CA CYS A 139 31.26 -11.84 -7.81
C CYS A 139 30.93 -12.36 -6.37
N ILE A 140 31.67 -13.38 -5.89
CA ILE A 140 31.47 -14.23 -4.68
C ILE A 140 32.88 -14.57 -4.09
N PRO A 141 33.15 -14.84 -2.77
CA PRO A 141 32.31 -15.47 -1.73
C PRO A 141 32.31 -14.76 -0.33
N THR A 142 32.21 -15.51 0.79
CA THR A 142 31.77 -15.05 2.15
C THR A 142 32.47 -15.75 3.34
N ASN A 143 32.40 -15.19 4.57
CA ASN A 143 32.59 -15.94 5.84
C ASN A 143 31.54 -15.52 6.92
N PRO A 144 30.88 -16.43 7.68
CA PRO A 144 29.68 -16.10 8.47
C PRO A 144 29.87 -15.90 10.00
N THR A 145 31.08 -16.04 10.54
CA THR A 145 31.27 -16.47 11.95
C THR A 145 31.11 -15.43 13.08
N LYS A 146 30.75 -14.16 12.81
CA LYS A 146 30.72 -13.08 13.84
C LYS A 146 29.36 -12.42 14.12
N ARG A 147 28.24 -12.97 13.65
CA ARG A 147 26.92 -12.28 13.64
C ARG A 147 26.09 -12.32 14.95
N ARG A 148 26.55 -12.95 16.04
CA ARG A 148 25.67 -13.31 17.20
C ARG A 148 25.66 -12.41 18.44
N LEU A 149 26.52 -11.38 18.58
CA LEU A 149 26.51 -10.51 19.79
C LEU A 149 25.81 -9.16 19.62
N LEU A 150 25.63 -8.67 18.39
CA LEU A 150 25.04 -7.34 18.12
C LEU A 150 23.51 -7.35 18.09
N PHE A 151 22.89 -8.40 17.53
CA PHE A 151 21.45 -8.43 17.25
C PHE A 151 20.56 -8.62 18.50
N PHE A 152 21.07 -9.18 19.59
CA PHE A 152 20.25 -9.51 20.77
C PHE A 152 20.40 -8.54 21.95
N GLY A 153 21.43 -7.70 21.97
CA GLY A 153 21.75 -6.87 23.14
C GLY A 153 21.05 -5.50 23.18
N VAL A 154 20.79 -4.89 22.02
CA VAL A 154 20.32 -3.50 21.92
C VAL A 154 18.79 -3.36 21.93
N PRO A 155 17.99 -4.13 21.15
CA PRO A 155 16.54 -3.92 21.08
C PRO A 155 15.83 -4.07 22.43
N ILE A 156 16.22 -5.09 23.21
CA ILE A 156 15.64 -5.38 24.53
C ILE A 156 15.88 -4.22 25.52
N LEU A 157 17.01 -3.50 25.40
CA LEU A 157 17.31 -2.36 26.28
C LEU A 157 16.41 -1.16 25.96
N LEU A 158 16.12 -0.91 24.68
CA LEU A 158 15.28 0.21 24.23
C LEU A 158 13.81 0.03 24.65
N VAL A 159 13.26 -1.19 24.48
CA VAL A 159 11.88 -1.51 24.90
C VAL A 159 11.66 -1.28 26.40
N VAL A 160 12.64 -1.66 27.24
CA VAL A 160 12.58 -1.43 28.71
C VAL A 160 12.60 0.06 29.07
N VAL A 161 13.30 0.90 28.29
CA VAL A 161 13.33 2.36 28.51
C VAL A 161 12.01 3.00 28.07
N ALA A 162 11.44 2.61 26.93
CA ALA A 162 10.16 3.12 26.45
C ALA A 162 9.01 2.84 27.45
N ALA A 163 8.92 1.60 27.93
CA ALA A 163 7.92 1.18 28.91
C ALA A 163 7.99 1.97 30.24
N ALA A 164 9.19 2.40 30.65
CA ALA A 164 9.39 3.17 31.87
C ALA A 164 8.92 4.63 31.75
N ILE A 165 8.89 5.21 30.55
CA ILE A 165 8.52 6.61 30.30
C ILE A 165 6.98 6.76 30.23
N ILE A 166 6.31 5.88 29.48
CA ILE A 166 4.85 5.92 29.28
C ILE A 166 4.10 5.79 30.61
N GLY A 167 4.59 4.95 31.52
CA GLY A 167 4.02 4.77 32.86
C GLY A 167 4.03 6.02 33.76
N GLY A 168 4.78 7.06 33.40
CA GLY A 168 4.82 8.33 34.15
C GLY A 168 3.74 9.35 33.76
N VAL A 169 3.20 9.28 32.54
CA VAL A 169 2.40 10.38 31.94
C VAL A 169 0.90 10.22 32.19
N VAL A 170 0.38 9.00 32.31
CA VAL A 170 -1.05 8.71 32.56
C VAL A 170 -1.48 8.99 34.04
N GLY A 171 -0.66 9.77 34.77
CA GLY A 171 -0.67 9.83 36.23
C GLY A 171 -1.57 10.89 36.89
N SER A 172 -2.15 11.86 36.16
CA SER A 172 -3.02 12.87 36.77
C SER A 172 -3.93 13.64 35.80
N GLN A 173 -5.24 13.49 35.97
CA GLN A 173 -6.17 14.61 36.22
C GLN A 173 -7.56 14.09 36.60
N LYS A 174 -8.19 14.67 37.64
CA LYS A 174 -9.56 14.36 38.03
C LYS A 174 -10.24 15.55 38.73
N ARG A 175 -11.28 16.08 38.07
CA ARG A 175 -12.47 16.77 38.62
C ARG A 175 -12.27 18.02 39.49
N HIS A 176 -13.09 19.06 39.22
CA HIS A 176 -14.25 19.37 40.07
C HIS A 176 -15.25 20.26 39.31
N SER A 177 -16.49 20.38 39.81
CA SER A 177 -17.65 21.00 39.14
C SER A 177 -18.35 22.03 40.04
N ALA A 178 -19.03 23.05 39.49
CA ALA A 178 -20.29 23.62 40.01
C ALA A 178 -20.85 24.86 39.23
N SER A 179 -21.89 24.64 38.42
CA SER A 179 -23.21 25.35 38.40
C SER A 179 -23.41 26.88 38.63
N ASN A 180 -24.27 27.46 37.76
CA ASN A 180 -25.24 28.58 37.97
C ASN A 180 -24.71 30.04 38.04
N ASP A 181 -25.46 31.10 37.62
CA ASP A 181 -26.83 31.20 37.06
C ASP A 181 -27.08 32.48 36.21
N SER A 182 -28.20 32.51 35.45
CA SER A 182 -28.95 33.71 34.98
C SER A 182 -28.30 34.66 33.92
N SER A 183 -29.02 35.39 33.04
CA SER A 183 -30.45 35.36 32.63
C SER A 183 -30.72 36.08 31.28
N ASN A 184 -31.83 35.69 30.63
CA ASN A 184 -32.72 36.41 29.69
C ASN A 184 -32.18 37.21 28.46
N GLY A 185 -32.81 36.95 27.30
CA GLY A 185 -32.66 37.73 26.07
C GLY A 185 -33.53 37.22 24.91
N ASP A 186 -34.84 37.15 25.09
CA ASP A 186 -35.79 36.49 24.17
C ASP A 186 -36.28 37.41 23.03
N SER A 187 -36.29 36.91 21.79
CA SER A 187 -37.18 37.34 20.70
C SER A 187 -37.14 36.33 19.53
N SER A 188 -38.25 36.17 18.80
CA SER A 188 -38.45 35.07 17.85
C SER A 188 -39.14 35.50 16.52
N SER A 189 -39.29 34.53 15.61
CA SER A 189 -39.92 34.57 14.26
C SER A 189 -38.96 34.83 13.07
N GLY A 190 -39.16 34.21 11.89
CA GLY A 190 -40.12 33.14 11.60
C GLY A 190 -40.14 32.62 10.15
N THR A 191 -39.85 31.31 10.00
CA THR A 191 -40.33 30.32 9.02
C THR A 191 -40.45 30.62 7.51
N SER A 192 -40.07 29.59 6.73
CA SER A 192 -40.34 29.31 5.29
C SER A 192 -39.30 29.78 4.26
N GLY A 193 -39.01 29.03 3.20
CA GLY A 193 -39.39 27.64 2.92
C GLY A 193 -39.62 27.34 1.43
N GLY A 194 -38.83 26.42 0.85
CA GLY A 194 -39.01 25.94 -0.52
C GLY A 194 -37.91 24.95 -0.90
N GLY A 195 -38.30 23.72 -1.26
CA GLY A 195 -37.39 22.69 -1.76
C GLY A 195 -37.44 22.57 -3.28
N GLY A 196 -36.37 22.06 -3.89
CA GLY A 196 -36.27 21.84 -5.33
C GLY A 196 -35.42 20.62 -5.65
N SER A 197 -36.03 19.44 -5.65
CA SER A 197 -35.45 18.24 -6.24
C SER A 197 -35.34 18.41 -7.75
N ASN A 198 -34.23 17.97 -8.36
CA ASN A 198 -34.19 17.77 -9.81
C ASN A 198 -33.59 16.40 -10.14
N SER A 199 -34.13 15.74 -11.15
CA SER A 199 -33.88 14.33 -11.46
C SER A 199 -32.68 14.11 -12.37
N THR A 200 -32.11 12.91 -12.31
CA THR A 200 -31.24 12.35 -13.36
C THR A 200 -31.93 12.39 -14.72
N SER A 201 -31.16 12.67 -15.77
CA SER A 201 -31.59 12.56 -17.16
C SER A 201 -30.77 11.47 -17.87
N ASP A 202 -31.35 10.29 -17.94
CA ASP A 202 -30.83 9.14 -18.69
C ASP A 202 -30.96 9.41 -20.20
N THR A 203 -29.87 9.33 -20.97
CA THR A 203 -29.91 9.40 -22.45
C THR A 203 -28.71 8.72 -23.11
N ASP A 204 -29.03 7.89 -24.11
CA ASP A 204 -28.23 7.48 -25.27
C ASP A 204 -26.87 6.78 -25.06
N ALA A 205 -26.88 5.47 -25.30
CA ALA A 205 -25.69 4.70 -25.66
C ALA A 205 -25.15 5.09 -27.06
N ASN A 206 -23.88 4.76 -27.33
CA ASN A 206 -23.16 4.96 -28.61
C ASN A 206 -22.68 6.38 -28.96
N THR A 207 -22.17 7.13 -27.98
CA THR A 207 -21.00 8.01 -28.21
C THR A 207 -19.79 7.50 -27.44
N TRP A 208 -19.03 6.57 -28.03
CA TRP A 208 -17.67 6.31 -27.57
C TRP A 208 -16.82 7.57 -27.70
N ASN A 209 -15.82 7.70 -26.85
CA ASN A 209 -14.94 8.86 -26.82
C ASN A 209 -14.18 9.02 -28.15
N SER A 210 -14.57 10.01 -28.95
CA SER A 210 -14.02 10.21 -30.30
C SER A 210 -12.55 10.61 -30.32
N PHE A 211 -12.00 11.10 -29.21
CA PHE A 211 -10.58 11.43 -29.07
C PHE A 211 -9.70 10.18 -28.92
N ILE A 212 -10.25 9.07 -28.40
CA ILE A 212 -9.52 7.80 -28.27
C ILE A 212 -9.73 6.96 -29.53
N GLN A 213 -8.67 6.86 -30.33
CA GLN A 213 -8.57 6.03 -31.54
C GLN A 213 -7.43 5.02 -31.41
N PRO A 214 -7.47 3.87 -32.13
CA PRO A 214 -6.35 2.93 -32.18
C PRO A 214 -5.05 3.61 -32.62
N GLY A 215 -3.94 3.35 -31.94
CA GLY A 215 -2.66 3.97 -32.26
C GLY A 215 -1.53 3.58 -31.32
N SER A 216 -0.31 3.88 -31.75
CA SER A 216 0.91 3.69 -30.96
C SER A 216 1.99 4.70 -31.34
N GLY A 217 2.97 4.88 -30.45
CA GLY A 217 4.07 5.81 -30.64
C GLY A 217 5.22 5.58 -29.67
N GLY A 218 6.30 6.33 -29.87
CA GLY A 218 7.48 6.37 -28.99
C GLY A 218 7.85 7.81 -28.63
N ASP A 219 9.08 8.00 -28.17
CA ASP A 219 9.64 9.32 -27.84
C ASP A 219 9.38 10.38 -28.93
N GLY A 220 8.91 11.56 -28.52
CA GLY A 220 8.59 12.69 -29.40
C GLY A 220 7.25 12.59 -30.15
N SER A 221 6.47 11.52 -29.99
CA SER A 221 5.13 11.42 -30.58
C SER A 221 4.08 12.21 -29.81
N ILE A 222 3.01 12.65 -30.51
CA ILE A 222 1.87 13.32 -29.87
C ILE A 222 0.86 12.27 -29.41
N VAL A 223 0.39 12.42 -28.17
CA VAL A 223 -0.73 11.68 -27.59
C VAL A 223 -1.92 12.62 -27.43
N THR A 224 -3.11 12.12 -27.76
CA THR A 224 -4.40 12.73 -27.37
C THR A 224 -5.00 11.96 -26.20
N THR A 225 -5.47 12.67 -25.18
CA THR A 225 -6.15 12.10 -23.99
C THR A 225 -7.65 11.88 -24.23
N ASP A 226 -8.33 11.23 -23.27
CA ASP A 226 -9.79 11.12 -23.24
C ASP A 226 -10.50 12.48 -23.12
N LEU A 227 -9.82 13.52 -22.64
CA LEU A 227 -10.33 14.89 -22.61
C LEU A 227 -10.01 15.68 -23.91
N GLY A 228 -9.45 15.04 -24.93
CA GLY A 228 -9.07 15.69 -26.19
C GLY A 228 -7.85 16.61 -26.07
N VAL A 229 -7.10 16.53 -24.96
CA VAL A 229 -5.88 17.32 -24.73
C VAL A 229 -4.71 16.63 -25.43
N ASN A 230 -3.90 17.40 -26.16
CA ASN A 230 -2.69 16.91 -26.82
C ASN A 230 -1.43 17.22 -26.00
N PHE A 231 -0.59 16.22 -25.77
CA PHE A 231 0.75 16.40 -25.20
C PHE A 231 1.79 15.58 -25.96
N THR A 232 3.08 15.88 -25.77
CA THR A 232 4.18 15.13 -26.38
C THR A 232 4.66 14.04 -25.42
N TYR A 233 4.61 12.78 -25.84
CA TYR A 233 5.19 11.67 -25.09
C TYR A 233 6.72 11.79 -25.10
N SER A 234 7.33 11.83 -23.92
CA SER A 234 8.76 12.01 -23.71
C SER A 234 9.32 10.81 -22.96
N ASN A 235 10.18 10.02 -23.60
CA ASN A 235 10.76 8.80 -23.05
C ASN A 235 12.11 8.48 -23.70
N ALA A 236 13.16 9.11 -23.18
CA ALA A 236 14.55 8.91 -23.62
C ALA A 236 15.10 7.48 -23.37
N PHE A 237 14.30 6.58 -22.78
CA PHE A 237 14.65 5.19 -22.46
C PHE A 237 14.11 4.17 -23.46
N GLY A 238 13.59 4.65 -24.60
CA GLY A 238 13.06 3.82 -25.67
C GLY A 238 11.74 3.15 -25.32
N GLY A 239 10.99 3.71 -24.38
CA GLY A 239 9.62 3.29 -24.12
C GLY A 239 8.64 3.74 -25.22
N THR A 240 7.49 3.09 -25.22
CA THR A 240 6.42 3.28 -26.21
C THR A 240 5.06 3.32 -25.54
N TRP A 241 4.10 3.94 -26.22
CA TRP A 241 2.69 3.83 -25.89
C TRP A 241 1.92 3.09 -26.98
N ALA A 242 0.87 2.37 -26.61
CA ALA A 242 -0.08 1.76 -27.54
C ALA A 242 -1.47 1.67 -26.91
N GLN A 243 -2.51 1.96 -27.69
CA GLN A 243 -3.90 1.83 -27.28
C GLN A 243 -4.75 1.29 -28.43
N ASP A 244 -5.77 0.50 -28.12
CA ASP A 244 -6.89 0.22 -29.02
C ASP A 244 -8.18 0.29 -28.18
N PRO A 245 -9.10 1.24 -28.44
CA PRO A 245 -10.38 1.30 -27.73
C PRO A 245 -11.31 0.10 -28.01
N TYR A 246 -11.11 -0.61 -29.12
CA TYR A 246 -11.94 -1.74 -29.56
C TYR A 246 -11.38 -3.10 -29.11
N ASP A 247 -10.07 -3.23 -28.93
CA ASP A 247 -9.44 -4.40 -28.31
C ASP A 247 -8.33 -3.98 -27.33
N PRO A 248 -8.70 -3.39 -26.18
CA PRO A 248 -7.75 -2.80 -25.24
C PRO A 248 -6.84 -3.83 -24.58
N TYR A 249 -7.24 -5.10 -24.55
CA TYR A 249 -6.49 -6.17 -23.88
C TYR A 249 -5.47 -6.84 -24.82
N SER A 250 -5.60 -6.66 -26.15
CA SER A 250 -4.62 -7.13 -27.14
C SER A 250 -3.33 -6.30 -27.23
N VAL A 251 -3.32 -5.06 -26.72
CA VAL A 251 -2.22 -4.11 -26.87
C VAL A 251 -1.77 -3.52 -25.53
N SER A 252 -0.48 -3.16 -25.47
CA SER A 252 0.08 -2.37 -24.38
C SER A 252 1.33 -1.64 -24.86
N GLY A 253 1.64 -0.51 -24.22
CA GLY A 253 2.95 0.13 -24.36
C GLY A 253 4.07 -0.66 -23.70
N GLN A 254 5.28 -0.11 -23.74
CA GLN A 254 6.44 -0.62 -23.02
C GLN A 254 7.09 0.54 -22.26
N ALA A 255 7.13 0.49 -20.93
CA ALA A 255 7.58 1.63 -20.13
C ALA A 255 9.02 2.07 -20.46
N GLN A 256 9.94 1.12 -20.68
CA GLN A 256 11.30 1.34 -21.19
C GLN A 256 11.77 0.11 -21.96
N SER A 257 12.76 0.27 -22.83
CA SER A 257 13.38 -0.80 -23.64
C SER A 257 14.03 -1.96 -22.85
N TRP A 258 14.08 -1.90 -21.51
CA TRP A 258 14.56 -2.95 -20.61
C TRP A 258 13.50 -3.50 -19.66
N SER A 259 12.29 -2.94 -19.66
CA SER A 259 11.15 -3.40 -18.87
C SER A 259 10.25 -4.25 -19.79
N PRO A 260 9.76 -5.43 -19.36
CA PRO A 260 8.82 -6.20 -20.17
C PRO A 260 7.53 -5.40 -20.41
N SER A 261 6.97 -5.46 -21.61
CA SER A 261 5.60 -4.99 -21.88
C SER A 261 4.58 -5.78 -21.03
N LEU A 262 3.32 -5.35 -20.98
CA LEU A 262 2.29 -6.09 -20.22
C LEU A 262 1.83 -7.39 -20.93
N LEU A 263 2.29 -7.62 -22.16
CA LEU A 263 2.09 -8.86 -22.91
C LEU A 263 3.23 -9.88 -22.65
N GLU A 264 4.18 -9.55 -21.78
CA GLU A 264 5.35 -10.36 -21.44
C GLU A 264 5.42 -10.65 -19.92
N ASP A 265 5.89 -11.86 -19.57
CA ASP A 265 5.96 -12.32 -18.19
C ASP A 265 6.92 -11.51 -17.31
N TRP A 266 6.49 -11.21 -16.08
CA TRP A 266 7.36 -10.58 -15.09
C TRP A 266 8.25 -11.62 -14.40
N VAL A 267 9.46 -11.81 -14.93
CA VAL A 267 10.51 -12.64 -14.31
C VAL A 267 11.10 -11.95 -13.07
N TRP A 268 10.55 -12.27 -11.90
CA TRP A 268 11.09 -11.85 -10.60
C TRP A 268 12.58 -12.20 -10.46
N GLY A 269 13.39 -11.20 -10.08
CA GLY A 269 14.83 -11.37 -9.85
C GLY A 269 15.73 -11.06 -11.06
N GLU A 270 15.22 -11.21 -12.29
CA GLU A 270 15.80 -10.55 -13.48
C GLU A 270 15.25 -9.13 -13.63
N HIS A 271 13.93 -8.95 -13.50
CA HIS A 271 13.27 -7.64 -13.49
C HIS A 271 13.23 -7.03 -12.09
N ILE A 272 13.16 -5.70 -12.04
CA ILE A 272 13.23 -4.88 -10.81
C ILE A 272 12.09 -3.85 -10.84
N VAL A 273 11.32 -3.79 -9.75
CA VAL A 273 10.23 -2.83 -9.56
C VAL A 273 10.81 -1.46 -9.25
N ARG A 274 10.56 -0.47 -10.12
CA ARG A 274 10.87 0.94 -9.89
C ARG A 274 9.59 1.73 -10.05
N GLY A 275 9.01 2.18 -8.95
CA GLY A 275 7.74 2.89 -8.97
C GLY A 275 7.69 4.14 -8.12
N VAL A 276 6.53 4.77 -8.19
CA VAL A 276 6.08 5.85 -7.32
C VAL A 276 4.69 5.53 -6.80
N ASN A 277 4.37 6.11 -5.65
CA ASN A 277 3.03 6.15 -5.15
C ASN A 277 2.21 7.23 -5.83
N ILE A 278 0.91 6.98 -5.92
CA ILE A 278 -0.12 7.93 -6.36
C ILE A 278 -0.95 8.34 -5.12
N GLY A 279 -0.24 8.69 -4.03
CA GLY A 279 -0.82 9.16 -2.77
C GLY A 279 -1.52 10.52 -2.93
N GLY A 280 -2.45 10.83 -2.02
CA GLY A 280 -3.29 12.03 -2.09
C GLY A 280 -4.28 12.10 -3.26
N TRP A 281 -4.47 11.02 -4.04
CA TRP A 281 -5.40 10.99 -5.18
C TRP A 281 -6.75 10.35 -4.85
N LEU A 282 -6.85 9.02 -4.84
CA LEU A 282 -8.11 8.28 -4.57
C LEU A 282 -8.36 8.04 -3.07
N VAL A 283 -7.36 8.40 -2.26
CA VAL A 283 -7.41 8.67 -0.83
C VAL A 283 -6.68 9.99 -0.65
N THR A 284 -7.28 10.94 0.07
CA THR A 284 -6.76 12.31 0.22
C THR A 284 -6.02 12.53 1.54
N GLU A 285 -4.97 13.36 1.47
CA GLU A 285 -4.04 13.62 2.57
C GLU A 285 -3.71 15.12 2.67
N PRO A 286 -3.81 15.75 3.85
CA PRO A 286 -3.57 17.19 4.02
C PRO A 286 -2.19 17.68 3.56
N PHE A 287 -1.14 16.87 3.72
CA PHE A 287 0.22 17.28 3.34
C PHE A 287 0.52 17.12 1.84
N ILE A 288 -0.26 16.27 1.14
CA ILE A 288 -0.12 16.01 -0.29
C ILE A 288 -1.02 16.95 -1.09
N VAL A 289 -2.24 17.25 -0.62
CA VAL A 289 -3.18 18.16 -1.30
C VAL A 289 -3.69 19.28 -0.39
N PRO A 290 -2.80 20.12 0.19
CA PRO A 290 -3.16 21.12 1.20
C PRO A 290 -4.26 22.09 0.74
N SER A 291 -4.27 22.50 -0.53
CA SER A 291 -5.30 23.36 -1.12
C SER A 291 -6.73 22.80 -1.06
N LEU A 292 -6.91 21.47 -0.96
CA LEU A 292 -8.21 20.84 -0.78
C LEU A 292 -8.74 21.05 0.65
N TYR A 293 -7.84 21.08 1.64
CA TYR A 293 -8.15 21.18 3.07
C TYR A 293 -8.11 22.61 3.62
N GLU A 294 -7.26 23.49 3.07
CA GLU A 294 -7.06 24.88 3.53
C GLU A 294 -8.36 25.70 3.58
N LYS A 295 -9.23 25.52 2.58
CA LYS A 295 -10.55 26.18 2.50
C LYS A 295 -11.54 25.71 3.58
N TYR A 296 -11.26 24.58 4.25
CA TYR A 296 -12.08 23.98 5.32
C TYR A 296 -11.41 24.04 6.71
N GLN A 297 -10.48 24.97 6.90
CA GLN A 297 -9.86 25.21 8.22
C GLN A 297 -10.70 26.04 9.19
N THR A 298 -11.84 26.57 8.73
CA THR A 298 -12.82 27.35 9.52
C THR A 298 -14.23 26.76 9.53
N SER A 299 -14.44 25.59 8.92
CA SER A 299 -15.71 24.86 8.97
C SER A 299 -15.92 24.14 10.31
N THR A 300 -17.13 23.63 10.52
CA THR A 300 -17.46 22.74 11.66
C THR A 300 -18.16 21.48 11.09
N PRO A 301 -17.50 20.30 11.06
CA PRO A 301 -16.13 20.03 11.51
C PRO A 301 -15.07 20.77 10.67
N LYS A 302 -13.88 20.97 11.26
CA LYS A 302 -12.65 21.32 10.52
C LYS A 302 -12.20 20.08 9.74
N ALA A 303 -11.76 20.26 8.49
CA ALA A 303 -11.17 19.18 7.73
C ALA A 303 -9.74 18.86 8.21
N ILE A 304 -9.52 17.64 8.70
CA ILE A 304 -8.22 17.09 9.14
C ILE A 304 -7.86 15.76 8.44
N ASP A 305 -8.84 15.13 7.81
CA ASP A 305 -8.78 13.85 7.09
C ASP A 305 -9.93 13.79 6.06
N GLU A 306 -9.99 12.78 5.20
CA GLU A 306 -11.02 12.70 4.15
C GLU A 306 -12.45 12.58 4.73
N TYR A 307 -12.63 11.93 5.88
CA TYR A 307 -13.91 11.83 6.58
C TYR A 307 -14.45 13.22 6.96
N THR A 308 -13.64 14.02 7.65
CA THR A 308 -14.02 15.37 8.10
C THR A 308 -14.04 16.38 6.97
N LEU A 309 -13.19 16.21 5.94
CA LEU A 309 -13.26 16.95 4.68
C LEU A 309 -14.61 16.74 3.99
N SER A 310 -15.05 15.49 3.86
CA SER A 310 -16.31 15.15 3.20
C SER A 310 -17.52 15.72 3.97
N GLN A 311 -17.47 15.69 5.31
CA GLN A 311 -18.47 16.37 6.16
C GLN A 311 -18.46 17.89 6.01
N ALA A 312 -17.29 18.51 5.81
CA ALA A 312 -17.15 19.95 5.61
C ALA A 312 -17.59 20.43 4.21
N MET A 313 -17.44 19.58 3.19
CA MET A 313 -17.92 19.82 1.83
C MET A 313 -19.45 19.83 1.73
N GLY A 314 -20.11 18.90 2.43
CA GLY A 314 -21.56 18.75 2.44
C GLY A 314 -22.12 18.58 1.03
N ASP A 315 -23.07 19.44 0.64
CA ASP A 315 -23.70 19.44 -0.69
C ASP A 315 -22.69 19.57 -1.87
N ASN A 316 -21.47 20.06 -1.61
CA ASN A 316 -20.43 20.22 -2.65
C ASN A 316 -19.58 18.96 -2.87
N LEU A 317 -19.69 17.94 -1.99
CA LEU A 317 -18.83 16.76 -1.94
C LEU A 317 -18.59 16.11 -3.32
N ALA A 318 -19.68 15.83 -4.05
CA ALA A 318 -19.61 15.19 -5.36
C ALA A 318 -18.80 16.04 -6.36
N THR A 319 -19.11 17.33 -6.45
CA THR A 319 -18.47 18.25 -7.40
C THR A 319 -16.98 18.44 -7.11
N GLU A 320 -16.60 18.60 -5.83
CA GLU A 320 -15.23 18.94 -5.48
C GLU A 320 -14.29 17.73 -5.43
N MET A 321 -14.74 16.59 -4.91
CA MET A 321 -13.93 15.37 -4.93
C MET A 321 -13.82 14.80 -6.34
N GLU A 322 -14.85 14.90 -7.19
CA GLU A 322 -14.73 14.49 -8.59
C GLU A 322 -13.79 15.42 -9.38
N GLU A 323 -13.83 16.75 -9.18
CA GLU A 323 -12.87 17.65 -9.83
C GLU A 323 -11.43 17.39 -9.34
N HIS A 324 -11.24 17.08 -8.06
CA HIS A 324 -9.95 16.62 -7.53
C HIS A 324 -9.49 15.32 -8.20
N TYR A 325 -10.31 14.26 -8.23
CA TYR A 325 -9.96 13.01 -8.89
C TYR A 325 -9.66 13.19 -10.39
N LYS A 326 -10.36 14.11 -11.05
CA LYS A 326 -10.21 14.43 -12.48
C LYS A 326 -8.97 15.27 -12.83
N THR A 327 -8.48 16.10 -11.90
CA THR A 327 -7.43 17.09 -12.19
C THR A 327 -6.12 16.88 -11.43
N PHE A 328 -6.15 16.22 -10.27
CA PHE A 328 -4.93 16.02 -9.48
C PHE A 328 -3.99 15.01 -10.14
N ILE A 329 -4.47 13.85 -10.60
CA ILE A 329 -3.66 12.89 -11.37
C ILE A 329 -4.32 12.64 -12.72
N THR A 330 -3.50 12.66 -13.76
CA THR A 330 -3.92 12.68 -15.16
C THR A 330 -3.16 11.65 -15.99
N GLU A 331 -3.60 11.43 -17.23
CA GLU A 331 -2.88 10.59 -18.18
C GLU A 331 -1.43 11.06 -18.43
N GLU A 332 -1.19 12.37 -18.43
CA GLU A 332 0.16 12.94 -18.60
C GLU A 332 1.09 12.56 -17.44
N ASP A 333 0.57 12.42 -16.22
CA ASP A 333 1.35 11.93 -15.08
C ASP A 333 1.85 10.49 -15.32
N PHE A 334 1.00 9.60 -15.85
CA PHE A 334 1.39 8.23 -16.18
C PHE A 334 2.43 8.18 -17.31
N ALA A 335 2.28 9.04 -18.33
CA ALA A 335 3.27 9.19 -19.38
C ALA A 335 4.63 9.69 -18.84
N LEU A 336 4.62 10.68 -17.95
CA LEU A 336 5.82 11.22 -17.30
C LEU A 336 6.49 10.23 -16.35
N ILE A 337 5.72 9.38 -15.65
CA ILE A 337 6.23 8.28 -14.81
C ILE A 337 7.01 7.28 -15.67
N ALA A 338 6.44 6.84 -16.80
CA ALA A 338 7.16 5.96 -17.75
C ALA A 338 8.41 6.65 -18.33
N GLY A 339 8.30 7.94 -18.68
CA GLY A 339 9.41 8.77 -19.15
C GLY A 339 10.53 8.97 -18.14
N ALA A 340 10.23 8.93 -16.84
CA ALA A 340 11.20 8.97 -15.74
C ALA A 340 11.96 7.64 -15.50
N GLY A 341 11.75 6.62 -16.35
CA GLY A 341 12.41 5.32 -16.22
C GLY A 341 11.77 4.39 -15.18
N LEU A 342 10.57 4.72 -14.71
CA LEU A 342 9.78 3.92 -13.77
C LEU A 342 8.84 2.95 -14.52
N ASN A 343 8.62 1.76 -13.97
CA ASN A 343 7.84 0.70 -14.60
C ASN A 343 6.61 0.26 -13.78
N TYR A 344 6.37 0.89 -12.63
CA TYR A 344 5.27 0.58 -11.72
C TYR A 344 4.66 1.83 -11.07
N VAL A 345 3.40 1.72 -10.64
CA VAL A 345 2.71 2.68 -9.74
C VAL A 345 2.02 1.94 -8.59
N ARG A 346 2.05 2.50 -7.37
CA ARG A 346 1.28 2.01 -6.20
C ARG A 346 0.13 3.00 -5.99
N ILE A 347 -1.11 2.49 -6.02
CA ILE A 347 -2.32 3.30 -5.97
C ILE A 347 -3.08 2.96 -4.69
N ALA A 348 -3.08 3.91 -3.76
CA ALA A 348 -3.89 3.87 -2.56
C ALA A 348 -5.39 3.89 -2.93
N LEU A 349 -6.17 2.96 -2.37
CA LEU A 349 -7.61 2.86 -2.58
C LEU A 349 -8.32 2.63 -1.24
N GLY A 350 -9.25 3.53 -0.90
CA GLY A 350 -10.10 3.39 0.28
C GLY A 350 -11.35 2.54 0.02
N TYR A 351 -11.91 1.92 1.07
CA TYR A 351 -13.06 1.02 0.93
C TYR A 351 -14.29 1.68 0.29
N TRP A 352 -14.41 3.02 0.37
CA TRP A 352 -15.49 3.78 -0.27
C TRP A 352 -15.49 3.71 -1.80
N ALA A 353 -14.41 3.23 -2.42
CA ALA A 353 -14.41 2.84 -3.83
C ALA A 353 -15.35 1.65 -4.12
N VAL A 354 -15.57 0.76 -3.14
CA VAL A 354 -16.43 -0.43 -3.24
C VAL A 354 -17.78 -0.21 -2.58
N GLU A 355 -17.83 0.31 -1.35
CA GLU A 355 -19.09 0.52 -0.61
C GLU A 355 -18.99 1.56 0.50
N THR A 356 -20.13 2.10 0.93
CA THR A 356 -20.28 2.83 2.20
C THR A 356 -21.61 2.43 2.86
N ILE A 357 -21.74 2.69 4.15
CA ILE A 357 -22.97 2.46 4.93
C ILE A 357 -23.47 3.74 5.62
N ASP A 358 -24.71 3.72 6.09
CA ASP A 358 -25.37 4.84 6.76
C ASP A 358 -24.50 5.46 7.88
N GLY A 359 -24.06 6.70 7.66
CA GLY A 359 -23.20 7.47 8.58
C GLY A 359 -21.83 7.82 7.99
N GLU A 360 -21.35 7.07 7.01
CA GLU A 360 -20.05 7.29 6.36
C GLU A 360 -20.15 8.40 5.30
N PRO A 361 -19.36 9.49 5.40
CA PRO A 361 -19.56 10.71 4.61
C PRO A 361 -18.87 10.70 3.24
N TYR A 362 -18.08 9.67 2.92
CA TYR A 362 -17.23 9.62 1.73
C TYR A 362 -18.04 9.61 0.41
N LEU A 363 -17.43 10.11 -0.67
CA LEU A 363 -18.00 10.04 -2.01
C LEU A 363 -17.93 8.60 -2.56
N ALA A 364 -18.94 7.80 -2.22
CA ALA A 364 -19.02 6.38 -2.54
C ALA A 364 -18.91 6.08 -4.05
N LYS A 365 -18.12 5.07 -4.39
CA LYS A 365 -17.94 4.45 -5.72
C LYS A 365 -17.36 5.34 -6.83
N VAL A 366 -17.22 6.65 -6.64
CA VAL A 366 -16.67 7.54 -7.68
C VAL A 366 -15.17 7.33 -7.90
N SER A 367 -14.38 7.13 -6.82
CA SER A 367 -12.94 6.88 -6.92
C SER A 367 -12.59 5.62 -7.72
N TRP A 368 -13.47 4.60 -7.72
CA TRP A 368 -13.32 3.42 -8.57
C TRP A 368 -13.24 3.76 -10.07
N ASN A 369 -14.05 4.70 -10.54
CA ASN A 369 -14.05 5.10 -11.96
C ASN A 369 -12.70 5.73 -12.39
N TYR A 370 -11.98 6.34 -11.45
CA TYR A 370 -10.65 6.89 -11.68
C TYR A 370 -9.54 5.83 -11.55
N PHE A 371 -9.72 4.82 -10.69
CA PHE A 371 -8.88 3.60 -10.72
C PHE A 371 -9.00 2.84 -12.06
N LEU A 372 -10.19 2.78 -12.66
CA LEU A 372 -10.36 2.22 -14.02
C LEU A 372 -9.54 3.00 -15.06
N LYS A 373 -9.57 4.34 -15.02
CA LYS A 373 -8.71 5.17 -15.89
C LYS A 373 -7.22 4.91 -15.65
N ALA A 374 -6.81 4.73 -14.39
CA ALA A 374 -5.43 4.40 -14.04
C ALA A 374 -4.97 3.07 -14.65
N ILE A 375 -5.84 2.05 -14.71
CA ILE A 375 -5.56 0.77 -15.38
C ILE A 375 -5.35 0.99 -16.89
N ASP A 376 -6.20 1.78 -17.54
CA ASP A 376 -6.08 2.03 -18.98
C ASP A 376 -4.86 2.89 -19.33
N TRP A 377 -4.54 3.90 -18.53
CA TRP A 377 -3.31 4.69 -18.65
C TRP A 377 -2.06 3.82 -18.39
N ALA A 378 -2.08 2.98 -17.35
CA ALA A 378 -0.98 2.05 -17.07
C ALA A 378 -0.75 1.09 -18.25
N ARG A 379 -1.83 0.51 -18.81
CA ARG A 379 -1.74 -0.36 -19.99
C ARG A 379 -1.20 0.39 -21.21
N LYS A 380 -1.66 1.62 -21.44
CA LYS A 380 -1.22 2.48 -22.54
C LYS A 380 0.28 2.75 -22.51
N TYR A 381 0.88 2.96 -21.34
CA TYR A 381 2.32 3.25 -21.18
C TYR A 381 3.19 2.07 -20.73
N GLY A 382 2.63 0.86 -20.64
CA GLY A 382 3.36 -0.35 -20.23
C GLY A 382 3.77 -0.38 -18.75
N LEU A 383 3.09 0.40 -17.90
CA LEU A 383 3.27 0.42 -16.44
C LEU A 383 2.45 -0.69 -15.79
N ARG A 384 2.95 -1.24 -14.68
CA ARG A 384 2.21 -2.18 -13.81
C ARG A 384 1.70 -1.48 -12.56
N VAL A 385 0.61 -1.97 -11.99
CA VAL A 385 -0.09 -1.40 -10.84
C VAL A 385 0.04 -2.34 -9.63
N LEU A 386 0.41 -1.77 -8.49
CA LEU A 386 0.14 -2.32 -7.17
C LEU A 386 -1.11 -1.59 -6.66
N VAL A 387 -2.24 -2.28 -6.49
CA VAL A 387 -3.42 -1.71 -5.83
C VAL A 387 -3.31 -1.93 -4.33
N ASP A 388 -3.31 -0.85 -3.55
CA ASP A 388 -3.09 -0.90 -2.12
C ASP A 388 -4.39 -0.59 -1.37
N PHE A 389 -4.82 -1.50 -0.50
CA PHE A 389 -6.00 -1.28 0.34
C PHE A 389 -5.62 -0.35 1.50
N HIS A 390 -5.71 0.95 1.23
CA HIS A 390 -5.03 1.98 2.00
C HIS A 390 -5.83 2.48 3.20
N SER A 391 -7.16 2.38 3.13
CA SER A 391 -8.07 2.95 4.13
C SER A 391 -9.21 1.96 4.38
N LEU A 392 -9.24 1.36 5.58
CA LEU A 392 -10.14 0.27 5.92
C LEU A 392 -11.32 0.74 6.82
N PRO A 393 -12.48 0.07 6.77
CA PRO A 393 -13.59 0.31 7.70
C PRO A 393 -13.12 0.26 9.16
N GLY A 394 -13.50 1.25 9.96
CA GLY A 394 -13.05 1.40 11.35
C GLY A 394 -11.64 1.95 11.56
N SER A 395 -10.86 2.17 10.49
CA SER A 395 -9.43 2.53 10.51
C SER A 395 -8.52 1.47 11.15
N GLN A 396 -7.43 1.15 10.43
CA GLN A 396 -6.39 0.20 10.84
C GLN A 396 -5.22 0.84 11.61
N ASN A 397 -5.15 2.18 11.70
CA ASN A 397 -4.04 2.89 12.35
C ASN A 397 -4.40 4.20 13.08
N GLY A 398 -5.61 4.75 12.89
CA GLY A 398 -6.03 6.01 13.51
C GLY A 398 -5.41 7.27 12.90
N TRP A 399 -4.74 7.17 11.75
CA TRP A 399 -4.08 8.27 11.04
C TRP A 399 -4.92 8.78 9.87
N ASN A 400 -4.67 10.02 9.44
CA ASN A 400 -5.48 10.73 8.44
C ASN A 400 -5.60 10.01 7.07
N HIS A 401 -4.51 9.43 6.57
CA HIS A 401 -4.47 8.63 5.34
C HIS A 401 -5.25 7.30 5.42
N SER A 402 -5.65 6.82 6.61
CA SER A 402 -6.67 5.76 6.72
C SER A 402 -8.10 6.26 6.44
N GLY A 403 -8.25 7.46 5.87
CA GLY A 403 -9.51 8.16 5.62
C GLY A 403 -10.06 8.88 6.85
N LYS A 404 -9.82 8.35 8.06
CA LYS A 404 -10.29 8.91 9.32
C LYS A 404 -9.26 8.79 10.45
N SER A 405 -8.92 9.93 11.03
CA SER A 405 -8.07 10.06 12.21
C SER A 405 -8.82 9.67 13.49
N GLY A 406 -8.10 9.16 14.49
CA GLY A 406 -8.65 8.91 15.82
C GLY A 406 -8.33 7.50 16.33
N SER A 407 -9.37 6.69 16.54
CA SER A 407 -9.25 5.34 17.11
C SER A 407 -9.16 4.26 16.04
N VAL A 408 -8.25 3.30 16.23
CA VAL A 408 -8.27 2.02 15.51
C VAL A 408 -9.48 1.22 15.97
N ASN A 409 -10.41 0.90 15.08
CA ASN A 409 -11.55 0.00 15.32
C ASN A 409 -11.63 -1.13 14.28
N TRP A 410 -10.66 -1.21 13.36
CA TRP A 410 -10.45 -2.38 12.52
C TRP A 410 -9.72 -3.47 13.31
N MET A 411 -10.25 -4.70 13.34
CA MET A 411 -9.74 -5.84 14.14
C MET A 411 -9.53 -5.54 15.65
N TYR A 412 -10.07 -4.44 16.16
CA TYR A 412 -9.95 -3.97 17.54
C TYR A 412 -11.30 -3.41 18.04
N GLY A 413 -11.53 -3.45 19.35
CA GLY A 413 -12.80 -3.03 19.95
C GLY A 413 -14.00 -3.89 19.55
N VAL A 414 -15.21 -3.48 19.97
CA VAL A 414 -16.45 -4.25 19.75
C VAL A 414 -16.81 -4.38 18.26
N MET A 415 -16.47 -3.40 17.42
CA MET A 415 -16.74 -3.44 15.97
C MET A 415 -15.66 -4.13 15.14
N GLY A 416 -14.55 -4.57 15.76
CA GLY A 416 -13.37 -5.10 15.06
C GLY A 416 -13.67 -6.18 14.02
N ILE A 417 -14.57 -7.12 14.33
CA ILE A 417 -14.94 -8.21 13.41
C ILE A 417 -15.89 -7.76 12.29
N ALA A 418 -16.87 -6.90 12.59
CA ALA A 418 -17.75 -6.35 11.54
C ALA A 418 -16.94 -5.52 10.52
N ASN A 419 -16.04 -4.67 11.00
CA ASN A 419 -15.11 -3.88 10.19
C ASN A 419 -14.19 -4.78 9.33
N ALA A 420 -13.69 -5.88 9.88
CA ALA A 420 -12.89 -6.85 9.14
C ALA A 420 -13.70 -7.64 8.09
N GLN A 421 -14.96 -7.97 8.37
CA GLN A 421 -15.85 -8.61 7.39
C GLN A 421 -16.11 -7.69 6.17
N ARG A 422 -16.30 -6.38 6.38
CA ARG A 422 -16.35 -5.38 5.29
C ARG A 422 -15.03 -5.26 4.54
N SER A 423 -13.91 -5.38 5.26
CA SER A 423 -12.57 -5.37 4.66
C SER A 423 -12.36 -6.57 3.73
N LEU A 424 -12.80 -7.76 4.15
CA LEU A 424 -12.78 -8.96 3.31
C LEU A 424 -13.72 -8.83 2.10
N GLU A 425 -14.93 -8.26 2.25
CA GLU A 425 -15.81 -7.99 1.10
C GLU A 425 -15.18 -7.00 0.11
N THR A 426 -14.50 -5.97 0.61
CA THR A 426 -13.80 -4.97 -0.20
C THR A 426 -12.66 -5.63 -0.99
N LEU A 427 -11.79 -6.40 -0.31
CA LEU A 427 -10.70 -7.16 -0.93
C LEU A 427 -11.24 -8.15 -1.96
N ARG A 428 -12.28 -8.93 -1.64
CA ARG A 428 -12.97 -9.86 -2.54
C ARG A 428 -13.44 -9.16 -3.81
N SER A 429 -14.16 -8.04 -3.68
CA SER A 429 -14.69 -7.27 -4.80
C SER A 429 -13.57 -6.76 -5.73
N ILE A 430 -12.47 -6.25 -5.16
CA ILE A 430 -11.29 -5.80 -5.91
C ILE A 430 -10.60 -6.98 -6.59
N VAL A 431 -10.39 -8.09 -5.88
CA VAL A 431 -9.67 -9.28 -6.35
C VAL A 431 -10.42 -9.98 -7.48
N GLU A 432 -11.74 -10.12 -7.35
CA GLU A 432 -12.63 -10.58 -8.41
C GLU A 432 -12.48 -9.73 -9.69
N TYR A 433 -12.42 -8.40 -9.54
CA TYR A 433 -12.22 -7.52 -10.69
C TYR A 433 -10.81 -7.64 -11.30
N ILE A 434 -9.75 -7.49 -10.50
CA ILE A 434 -8.38 -7.40 -11.03
C ILE A 434 -7.84 -8.72 -11.56
N SER A 435 -8.45 -9.85 -11.20
CA SER A 435 -8.00 -11.19 -11.63
C SER A 435 -8.55 -11.61 -13.00
N GLN A 436 -9.44 -10.81 -13.60
CA GLN A 436 -9.95 -11.02 -14.96
C GLN A 436 -8.82 -10.87 -16.00
N ASP A 437 -8.92 -11.61 -17.11
CA ASP A 437 -7.97 -11.50 -18.22
C ASP A 437 -8.01 -10.10 -18.85
N GLY A 438 -6.83 -9.57 -19.21
CA GLY A 438 -6.66 -8.18 -19.67
C GLY A 438 -6.52 -7.16 -18.54
N VAL A 439 -6.86 -7.53 -17.30
CA VAL A 439 -6.65 -6.70 -16.09
C VAL A 439 -5.49 -7.24 -15.24
N LYS A 440 -5.40 -8.56 -15.03
CA LYS A 440 -4.38 -9.18 -14.15
C LYS A 440 -2.94 -8.97 -14.60
N GLN A 441 -2.73 -8.73 -15.91
CA GLN A 441 -1.44 -8.33 -16.49
C GLN A 441 -1.04 -6.88 -16.10
N VAL A 442 -2.03 -6.01 -15.90
CA VAL A 442 -1.85 -4.60 -15.52
C VAL A 442 -1.76 -4.45 -14.01
N VAL A 443 -2.54 -5.20 -13.23
CA VAL A 443 -2.58 -5.15 -11.76
C VAL A 443 -2.06 -6.46 -11.13
N PRO A 444 -0.76 -6.80 -11.27
CA PRO A 444 -0.21 -8.07 -10.80
C PRO A 444 0.06 -8.13 -9.29
N MET A 445 -0.20 -7.06 -8.52
CA MET A 445 0.08 -7.01 -7.07
C MET A 445 -1.05 -6.31 -6.30
N ILE A 446 -1.36 -6.80 -5.10
CA ILE A 446 -2.32 -6.21 -4.17
C ILE A 446 -1.73 -6.10 -2.75
N GLY A 447 -1.84 -4.91 -2.13
CA GLY A 447 -1.58 -4.70 -0.71
C GLY A 447 -2.85 -4.96 0.11
N LEU A 448 -2.78 -5.83 1.12
CA LEU A 448 -3.97 -6.25 1.87
C LEU A 448 -4.47 -5.23 2.92
N VAL A 449 -3.54 -4.58 3.61
CA VAL A 449 -3.81 -3.63 4.69
C VAL A 449 -2.63 -2.67 4.77
N ASN A 450 -2.81 -1.42 4.39
CA ASN A 450 -1.73 -0.42 4.50
C ASN A 450 -1.45 -0.03 5.96
N GLU A 451 -0.18 0.10 6.35
CA GLU A 451 0.28 0.73 7.60
C GLU A 451 -0.53 0.39 8.87
N VAL A 452 -0.90 -0.89 9.04
CA VAL A 452 -1.61 -1.36 10.23
C VAL A 452 -0.81 -1.15 11.52
N GLN A 453 -1.47 -0.58 12.54
CA GLN A 453 -0.95 -0.48 13.90
C GLN A 453 -0.96 -1.85 14.59
N ALA A 454 -0.01 -2.72 14.29
CA ALA A 454 0.04 -4.06 14.88
C ALA A 454 0.28 -4.04 16.40
N GLU A 455 0.90 -2.99 16.95
CA GLU A 455 0.94 -2.76 18.41
C GLU A 455 -0.45 -2.50 19.04
N THR A 456 -1.44 -2.08 18.25
CA THR A 456 -2.83 -1.86 18.69
C THR A 456 -3.79 -3.01 18.29
N VAL A 457 -3.53 -3.70 17.17
CA VAL A 457 -4.36 -4.85 16.73
C VAL A 457 -3.90 -6.16 17.38
N GLY A 458 -2.59 -6.36 17.49
CA GLY A 458 -1.92 -7.60 17.91
C GLY A 458 -1.42 -8.44 16.73
N GLY A 459 -0.17 -8.92 16.81
CA GLY A 459 0.47 -9.70 15.74
C GLY A 459 -0.28 -10.97 15.33
N ASP A 460 -0.71 -11.79 16.30
CA ASP A 460 -1.49 -13.02 16.02
C ASP A 460 -2.84 -12.72 15.36
N VAL A 461 -3.44 -11.58 15.70
CA VAL A 461 -4.73 -11.11 15.18
C VAL A 461 -4.58 -10.67 13.72
N LEU A 462 -3.50 -9.96 13.39
CA LEU A 462 -3.13 -9.57 12.04
C LEU A 462 -2.76 -10.78 11.18
N ALA A 463 -1.99 -11.73 11.73
CA ALA A 463 -1.62 -12.98 11.06
C ALA A 463 -2.85 -13.83 10.67
N ALA A 464 -3.85 -13.92 11.55
CA ALA A 464 -5.12 -14.58 11.24
C ALA A 464 -5.91 -13.85 10.12
N PHE A 465 -5.96 -12.52 10.11
CA PHE A 465 -6.58 -11.76 9.02
C PHE A 465 -5.86 -11.99 7.68
N TYR A 466 -4.52 -11.91 7.66
CA TYR A 466 -3.72 -12.17 6.46
C TYR A 466 -3.89 -13.60 5.95
N TYR A 467 -4.06 -14.59 6.82
CA TYR A 467 -4.37 -15.96 6.41
C TYR A 467 -5.75 -16.10 5.76
N GLN A 468 -6.79 -15.53 6.37
CA GLN A 468 -8.16 -15.56 5.81
C GLN A 468 -8.26 -14.81 4.47
N ALA A 469 -7.60 -13.66 4.35
CA ALA A 469 -7.52 -12.93 3.09
C ALA A 469 -6.72 -13.73 2.03
N TYR A 470 -5.64 -14.42 2.41
CA TYR A 470 -4.90 -15.31 1.49
C TYR A 470 -5.77 -16.47 0.98
N GLU A 471 -6.50 -17.17 1.86
CA GLU A 471 -7.39 -18.27 1.47
C GLU A 471 -8.44 -17.77 0.47
N MET A 472 -9.21 -16.74 0.85
CA MET A 472 -10.23 -16.11 0.01
C MET A 472 -9.68 -15.70 -1.37
N ILE A 473 -8.49 -15.07 -1.42
CA ILE A 473 -7.89 -14.64 -2.69
C ILE A 473 -7.49 -15.84 -3.55
N ARG A 474 -6.98 -16.93 -2.96
CA ARG A 474 -6.59 -18.13 -3.73
C ARG A 474 -7.76 -19.03 -4.09
N GLU A 475 -8.88 -18.97 -3.37
CA GLU A 475 -10.16 -19.57 -3.80
C GLU A 475 -10.73 -18.86 -5.04
N ILE A 476 -10.61 -17.52 -5.12
CA ILE A 476 -10.99 -16.74 -6.32
C ILE A 476 -10.02 -17.00 -7.48
N THR A 477 -8.71 -16.95 -7.20
CA THR A 477 -7.69 -16.82 -8.26
C THR A 477 -7.01 -18.10 -8.68
N GLY A 478 -7.07 -19.16 -7.87
CA GLY A 478 -6.24 -20.34 -8.03
C GLY A 478 -4.77 -20.10 -7.67
N TYR A 479 -3.90 -21.04 -8.06
CA TYR A 479 -2.50 -21.06 -7.65
C TYR A 479 -1.51 -21.01 -8.82
N GLY A 480 -0.32 -20.48 -8.57
CA GLY A 480 0.81 -20.45 -9.51
C GLY A 480 0.88 -19.20 -10.39
N ALA A 481 1.99 -19.04 -11.11
CA ALA A 481 2.23 -17.89 -11.97
C ALA A 481 1.11 -17.70 -13.02
N GLY A 482 0.63 -16.46 -13.17
CA GLY A 482 -0.48 -16.08 -14.06
C GLY A 482 -1.88 -16.13 -13.42
N ASN A 483 -2.04 -16.75 -12.26
CA ASN A 483 -3.34 -16.95 -11.61
C ASN A 483 -3.60 -15.90 -10.51
N GLY A 484 -4.06 -14.70 -10.90
CA GLY A 484 -4.27 -13.56 -10.00
C GLY A 484 -2.99 -12.91 -9.46
N PRO A 485 -3.09 -12.03 -8.44
CA PRO A 485 -1.99 -11.16 -8.02
C PRO A 485 -1.01 -11.82 -7.02
N VAL A 486 0.18 -11.22 -6.92
CA VAL A 486 1.04 -11.32 -5.73
C VAL A 486 0.37 -10.58 -4.57
N ILE A 487 0.27 -11.23 -3.42
CA ILE A 487 -0.33 -10.68 -2.21
C ILE A 487 0.79 -10.06 -1.37
N LEU A 488 0.70 -8.76 -1.07
CA LEU A 488 1.65 -8.03 -0.25
C LEU A 488 1.06 -7.73 1.13
N LEU A 489 1.85 -8.03 2.15
CA LEU A 489 1.52 -7.88 3.56
C LEU A 489 2.34 -6.72 4.14
N HIS A 490 1.71 -5.66 4.64
CA HIS A 490 2.44 -4.65 5.40
C HIS A 490 3.00 -5.28 6.68
N GLU A 491 4.27 -4.99 6.98
CA GLU A 491 5.00 -5.63 8.08
C GLU A 491 4.50 -5.27 9.50
N GLY A 492 3.68 -4.23 9.62
CA GLY A 492 2.96 -3.88 10.86
C GLY A 492 3.78 -3.09 11.90
N PHE A 493 4.91 -2.53 11.48
CA PHE A 493 5.92 -1.85 12.30
C PHE A 493 6.70 -2.78 13.26
N TYR A 494 6.71 -4.08 12.96
CA TYR A 494 7.57 -5.09 13.62
C TYR A 494 8.88 -5.35 12.85
N GLY A 495 9.00 -4.82 11.63
CA GLY A 495 10.05 -5.10 10.66
C GLY A 495 9.84 -6.42 9.92
N ILE A 496 10.17 -6.46 8.63
CA ILE A 496 10.03 -7.64 7.74
C ILE A 496 10.65 -8.93 8.31
N ALA A 497 11.65 -8.81 9.18
CA ALA A 497 12.31 -9.94 9.81
C ALA A 497 11.39 -10.74 10.75
N ALA A 498 10.36 -10.12 11.33
CA ALA A 498 9.38 -10.77 12.21
C ALA A 498 8.50 -11.79 11.49
N TRP A 499 8.27 -11.61 10.19
CA TRP A 499 7.41 -12.46 9.36
C TRP A 499 8.10 -13.70 8.79
N ASN A 500 9.39 -13.91 9.06
CA ASN A 500 10.12 -15.08 8.56
C ASN A 500 9.49 -16.40 9.02
N GLY A 501 8.97 -17.17 8.06
CA GLY A 501 8.29 -18.45 8.30
C GLY A 501 6.76 -18.36 8.33
N PHE A 502 6.17 -17.15 8.41
CA PHE A 502 4.73 -16.97 8.29
C PHE A 502 4.23 -17.48 6.93
N LEU A 503 3.30 -18.42 6.96
CA LEU A 503 2.75 -19.12 5.77
C LEU A 503 3.82 -19.69 4.81
N ALA A 504 4.94 -20.18 5.36
CA ALA A 504 5.98 -20.82 4.54
C ALA A 504 5.41 -21.91 3.62
N GLY A 505 5.70 -21.81 2.32
CA GLY A 505 5.17 -22.68 1.27
C GLY A 505 3.96 -22.11 0.50
N ALA A 506 3.34 -21.04 0.99
CA ALA A 506 2.21 -20.38 0.33
C ALA A 506 2.58 -19.71 -1.01
N ASP A 507 1.56 -19.50 -1.84
CA ASP A 507 1.70 -19.05 -3.22
C ASP A 507 1.65 -17.52 -3.38
N ARG A 508 2.76 -16.96 -3.88
CA ARG A 508 2.93 -15.54 -4.23
C ARG A 508 2.48 -14.60 -3.13
N ILE A 509 3.03 -14.82 -1.94
CA ILE A 509 3.02 -13.85 -0.84
C ILE A 509 4.36 -13.09 -0.80
N GLY A 510 4.30 -11.83 -0.37
CA GLY A 510 5.45 -10.95 -0.17
C GLY A 510 5.20 -9.94 0.94
N LEU A 511 6.25 -9.23 1.34
CA LEU A 511 6.20 -8.22 2.40
C LEU A 511 6.33 -6.81 1.81
N ASP A 512 5.56 -5.89 2.35
CA ASP A 512 5.71 -4.45 2.14
C ASP A 512 6.36 -3.82 3.38
N GLN A 513 7.38 -2.98 3.18
CA GLN A 513 8.12 -2.27 4.23
C GLN A 513 8.18 -0.78 3.94
N HIS A 514 7.97 0.04 4.98
CA HIS A 514 7.84 1.49 4.89
C HIS A 514 8.94 2.23 5.67
N PRO A 515 10.24 2.11 5.28
CA PRO A 515 11.32 2.66 6.07
C PRO A 515 11.49 4.16 5.83
N TYR A 516 11.17 4.94 6.86
CA TYR A 516 11.35 6.39 6.90
C TYR A 516 12.41 6.81 7.94
N LEU A 517 13.00 7.98 7.74
CA LEU A 517 13.77 8.74 8.75
C LEU A 517 13.07 10.06 9.13
N ALA A 518 11.83 10.25 8.68
CA ALA A 518 11.07 11.49 8.83
C ALA A 518 10.48 11.67 10.24
N PHE A 519 9.94 10.60 10.83
CA PHE A 519 9.10 10.68 12.02
C PHE A 519 9.90 10.65 13.32
N PRO A 520 9.41 11.20 14.44
CA PRO A 520 10.23 11.51 15.63
C PRO A 520 10.98 10.34 16.29
N THR A 521 10.52 9.10 16.12
CA THR A 521 11.19 7.87 16.58
C THR A 521 12.33 7.41 15.67
N THR A 522 12.39 7.93 14.45
CA THR A 522 13.32 7.58 13.35
C THR A 522 14.26 8.72 12.95
N GLN A 523 13.99 9.95 13.42
CA GLN A 523 14.79 11.14 13.09
C GLN A 523 16.25 11.00 13.50
N ILE A 524 17.14 11.32 12.56
CA ILE A 524 18.59 11.36 12.76
C ILE A 524 19.06 12.78 12.45
N ALA A 525 19.44 13.54 13.48
CA ALA A 525 19.87 14.95 13.37
C ALA A 525 21.26 15.16 12.72
N ASP A 526 21.80 14.13 12.06
CA ASP A 526 23.02 14.19 11.28
C ASP A 526 22.77 14.72 9.85
N ASN A 527 23.79 14.69 9.00
CA ASN A 527 23.69 15.05 7.59
C ASN A 527 23.32 13.87 6.67
N HIS A 528 22.97 14.19 5.42
CA HIS A 528 22.60 13.24 4.37
C HIS A 528 23.59 12.08 4.16
N THR A 529 24.89 12.24 4.47
CA THR A 529 25.87 11.14 4.37
C THR A 529 25.58 10.06 5.42
N VAL A 530 25.22 10.45 6.65
CA VAL A 530 24.87 9.49 7.71
C VAL A 530 23.51 8.86 7.42
N GLN A 531 22.52 9.64 6.97
CA GLN A 531 21.21 9.10 6.58
C GLN A 531 21.33 8.12 5.40
N ALA A 532 22.20 8.40 4.42
CA ALA A 532 22.53 7.46 3.33
C ALA A 532 23.19 6.16 3.84
N HIS A 533 24.11 6.24 4.80
CA HIS A 533 24.66 5.06 5.46
C HIS A 533 23.58 4.25 6.21
N THR A 534 22.62 4.92 6.87
CA THR A 534 21.49 4.25 7.53
C THR A 534 20.59 3.52 6.54
N ALA A 535 20.17 4.17 5.44
CA ALA A 535 19.35 3.54 4.40
C ALA A 535 20.06 2.31 3.78
N CYS A 536 21.35 2.43 3.46
CA CYS A 536 22.17 1.31 3.00
C CYS A 536 22.31 0.17 4.02
N GLY A 537 22.07 0.43 5.31
CA GLY A 537 22.00 -0.60 6.35
C GLY A 537 20.80 -1.54 6.19
N TRP A 538 19.66 -1.05 5.69
CA TRP A 538 18.42 -1.82 5.53
C TRP A 538 18.53 -2.90 4.44
N GLY A 539 19.37 -2.67 3.42
CA GLY A 539 19.57 -3.61 2.31
C GLY A 539 20.02 -5.00 2.76
N GLY A 540 20.77 -5.10 3.86
CA GLY A 540 21.15 -6.39 4.44
C GLY A 540 19.95 -7.23 4.94
N GLY A 541 18.99 -6.59 5.61
CA GLY A 541 17.75 -7.23 6.07
C GLY A 541 16.80 -7.55 4.90
N THR A 542 16.73 -6.64 3.92
CA THR A 542 15.96 -6.84 2.68
C THR A 542 16.48 -8.05 1.90
N ASN A 543 17.81 -8.24 1.80
CA ASN A 543 18.42 -9.36 1.07
C ASN A 543 18.27 -10.69 1.81
N ASP A 544 18.49 -10.71 3.13
CA ASP A 544 18.30 -11.92 3.94
C ASP A 544 16.82 -12.39 3.88
N THR A 545 15.87 -11.46 4.01
CA THR A 545 14.43 -11.77 3.96
C THR A 545 13.95 -12.12 2.54
N SER A 546 14.46 -11.47 1.49
CA SER A 546 14.19 -11.84 0.09
C SER A 546 14.66 -13.26 -0.26
N THR A 547 15.68 -13.74 0.44
CA THR A 547 16.21 -15.10 0.27
C THR A 547 15.40 -16.15 1.07
N GLY A 548 14.92 -15.78 2.27
CA GLY A 548 14.24 -16.71 3.18
C GLY A 548 12.72 -16.77 3.03
N TYR A 549 12.07 -15.63 2.81
CA TYR A 549 10.61 -15.49 2.83
C TYR A 549 10.00 -15.50 1.41
N GLY A 550 10.39 -14.52 0.58
CA GLY A 550 9.71 -14.27 -0.68
C GLY A 550 10.00 -12.89 -1.26
N ILE A 551 9.04 -12.34 -1.99
CA ILE A 551 9.16 -10.98 -2.54
C ILE A 551 9.15 -9.97 -1.38
N VAL A 552 10.07 -9.02 -1.40
CA VAL A 552 10.07 -7.84 -0.51
C VAL A 552 10.05 -6.60 -1.37
N ILE A 553 9.16 -5.66 -1.01
CA ILE A 553 8.95 -4.37 -1.67
C ILE A 553 9.16 -3.29 -0.61
N GLY A 554 9.92 -2.24 -0.92
CA GLY A 554 9.84 -0.97 -0.19
C GLY A 554 8.71 -0.13 -0.76
N GLY A 555 7.47 -0.40 -0.37
CA GLY A 555 6.26 0.18 -0.98
C GLY A 555 6.06 1.63 -0.61
N GLU A 556 6.68 2.11 0.46
CA GLU A 556 6.80 3.53 0.73
C GLU A 556 8.16 3.90 1.31
N TRP A 557 8.73 5.00 0.81
CA TRP A 557 9.91 5.68 1.32
C TRP A 557 9.97 7.07 0.70
N SER A 558 10.68 8.02 1.30
CA SER A 558 10.85 9.35 0.73
C SER A 558 12.25 9.91 1.02
N ASN A 559 12.54 11.11 0.51
CA ASN A 559 13.78 11.81 0.85
C ASN A 559 13.73 12.52 2.20
N ALA A 560 12.64 12.36 2.97
CA ALA A 560 12.46 13.08 4.23
C ALA A 560 13.27 12.44 5.37
N ILE A 561 13.97 13.32 6.09
CA ILE A 561 14.90 13.02 7.20
C ILE A 561 14.45 13.72 8.51
N ASN A 562 13.29 14.35 8.47
CA ASN A 562 12.58 15.02 9.55
C ASN A 562 11.10 15.24 9.16
N ASP A 563 10.31 15.75 10.08
CA ASP A 563 8.86 15.92 9.97
C ASP A 563 8.42 17.26 9.35
N CYS A 564 9.35 18.00 8.73
CA CYS A 564 9.11 19.36 8.21
C CYS A 564 8.16 19.49 7.00
N GLY A 565 7.48 18.42 6.59
CA GLY A 565 6.43 18.52 5.58
C GLY A 565 5.24 19.32 6.10
N TYR A 566 4.70 20.24 5.31
CA TYR A 566 3.58 21.06 5.75
C TYR A 566 2.33 20.20 5.99
N TRP A 567 1.88 20.13 7.25
CA TRP A 567 0.84 19.21 7.75
C TRP A 567 1.15 17.70 7.63
N LEU A 568 2.44 17.31 7.55
CA LEU A 568 2.85 15.90 7.52
C LEU A 568 2.39 15.14 8.79
N ASP A 569 2.65 15.69 9.97
CA ASP A 569 2.14 15.16 11.26
C ASP A 569 0.63 15.46 11.47
N GLY A 570 -0.10 15.81 10.40
CA GLY A 570 -1.52 16.19 10.43
C GLY A 570 -1.76 17.71 10.41
N VAL A 571 -3.04 18.08 10.27
CA VAL A 571 -3.49 19.48 10.25
C VAL A 571 -3.26 20.15 11.61
N ASP A 572 -2.89 21.43 11.59
CA ASP A 572 -2.49 22.24 12.75
C ASP A 572 -1.28 21.70 13.57
N SER A 573 -0.56 20.69 13.08
CA SER A 573 0.64 20.17 13.74
C SER A 573 1.82 21.16 13.72
N THR A 574 2.73 21.00 14.68
CA THR A 574 4.06 21.62 14.69
C THR A 574 5.10 20.49 14.62
N PRO A 575 5.95 20.44 13.56
CA PRO A 575 6.98 19.42 13.41
C PRO A 575 7.90 19.31 14.62
N GLN A 576 8.20 18.09 15.10
CA GLN A 576 9.09 17.89 16.24
C GLN A 576 10.51 18.36 15.97
N PHE A 577 10.94 18.46 14.71
CA PHE A 577 12.21 19.08 14.34
C PHE A 577 12.35 20.53 14.84
N GLU A 578 11.26 21.31 14.86
CA GLU A 578 11.24 22.66 15.45
C GLU A 578 10.95 22.63 16.96
N VAL A 579 10.03 21.77 17.43
CA VAL A 579 9.69 21.66 18.87
C VAL A 579 10.88 21.23 19.73
N THR A 580 11.75 20.37 19.19
CA THR A 580 13.00 19.93 19.86
C THR A 580 14.13 20.95 19.72
N GLY A 581 13.97 21.97 18.86
CA GLY A 581 15.03 22.94 18.53
C GLY A 581 16.15 22.35 17.67
N THR A 582 15.90 21.26 16.94
CA THR A 582 16.89 20.59 16.08
C THR A 582 17.22 21.41 14.84
N GLY A 583 16.24 22.16 14.30
CA GLY A 583 16.46 23.12 13.23
C GLY A 583 15.21 23.96 12.96
N SER A 584 15.07 24.48 11.73
CA SER A 584 13.83 25.10 11.26
C SER A 584 13.40 24.54 9.91
N CYS A 585 12.10 24.33 9.77
CA CYS A 585 11.48 23.74 8.59
C CYS A 585 11.38 24.70 7.40
N ALA A 586 11.47 26.01 7.59
CA ALA A 586 11.43 26.97 6.48
C ALA A 586 12.53 26.70 5.45
N ALA A 587 13.76 26.45 5.89
CA ALA A 587 14.89 26.12 5.00
C ALA A 587 14.80 24.73 4.34
N LEU A 588 13.82 23.91 4.72
CA LEU A 588 13.57 22.57 4.20
C LEU A 588 12.35 22.52 3.27
N ASP A 589 11.32 23.34 3.53
CA ASP A 589 10.13 23.50 2.68
C ASP A 589 10.38 24.43 1.48
N GLU A 590 11.20 25.49 1.66
CA GLU A 590 11.57 26.44 0.61
C GLU A 590 12.64 25.89 -0.37
N TRP A 591 12.29 24.84 -1.12
CA TRP A 591 13.19 24.15 -2.06
C TRP A 591 13.84 25.04 -3.13
N PHE A 592 13.24 26.19 -3.44
CA PHE A 592 13.81 27.19 -4.36
C PHE A 592 15.07 27.86 -3.79
N ASN A 593 15.33 27.73 -2.49
CA ASN A 593 16.54 28.18 -1.79
C ASN A 593 17.59 27.07 -1.61
N TYR A 594 17.37 25.83 -2.09
CA TYR A 594 18.34 24.74 -1.97
C TYR A 594 19.62 24.99 -2.80
N SER A 595 20.78 24.97 -2.14
CA SER A 595 22.08 24.98 -2.82
C SER A 595 22.40 23.63 -3.49
N ASP A 596 23.37 23.62 -4.40
CA ASP A 596 23.80 22.40 -5.10
C ASP A 596 24.34 21.32 -4.13
N GLU A 597 24.90 21.72 -2.98
CA GLU A 597 25.33 20.79 -1.92
C GLU A 597 24.13 20.12 -1.23
N THR A 598 23.05 20.86 -0.95
CA THR A 598 21.81 20.30 -0.42
C THR A 598 21.20 19.30 -1.40
N LYS A 599 21.15 19.67 -2.69
CA LYS A 599 20.64 18.79 -3.75
C LYS A 599 21.47 17.52 -3.93
N GLN A 600 22.80 17.63 -3.85
CA GLN A 600 23.72 16.48 -3.87
C GLN A 600 23.57 15.58 -2.63
N GLY A 601 23.35 16.17 -1.45
CA GLY A 601 23.05 15.42 -0.23
C GLY A 601 21.77 14.59 -0.36
N ILE A 602 20.67 15.23 -0.77
CA ILE A 602 19.38 14.56 -1.00
C ILE A 602 19.52 13.47 -2.07
N MET A 603 20.21 13.75 -3.19
CA MET A 603 20.50 12.75 -4.23
C MET A 603 21.27 11.54 -3.67
N GLY A 604 22.25 11.74 -2.78
CA GLY A 604 22.98 10.65 -2.13
C GLY A 604 22.07 9.77 -1.28
N TYR A 605 21.16 10.37 -0.50
CA TYR A 605 20.14 9.65 0.25
C TYR A 605 19.13 8.93 -0.66
N THR A 606 18.73 9.55 -1.77
CA THR A 606 17.86 8.95 -2.80
C THR A 606 18.48 7.66 -3.37
N LEU A 607 19.75 7.71 -3.77
CA LEU A 607 20.47 6.58 -4.36
C LEU A 607 20.69 5.45 -3.33
N ALA A 608 20.92 5.79 -2.05
CA ALA A 608 21.01 4.82 -0.96
C ALA A 608 19.72 4.02 -0.77
N ASN A 609 18.56 4.70 -0.74
CA ASN A 609 17.25 4.06 -0.64
C ASN A 609 17.00 3.13 -1.85
N MET A 610 17.21 3.63 -3.07
CA MET A 610 16.98 2.86 -4.30
C MET A 610 17.85 1.59 -4.40
N ASP A 611 19.12 1.63 -3.96
CA ASP A 611 20.04 0.47 -3.97
C ASP A 611 19.79 -0.51 -2.81
N ALA A 612 19.34 -0.01 -1.65
CA ALA A 612 19.02 -0.85 -0.50
C ALA A 612 17.71 -1.63 -0.68
N LEU A 613 16.64 -0.92 -1.08
CA LEU A 613 15.29 -1.49 -1.21
C LEU A 613 15.14 -2.33 -2.49
N GLN A 614 15.85 -1.97 -3.56
CA GLN A 614 15.90 -2.62 -4.88
C GLN A 614 14.55 -2.61 -5.63
N ASN A 615 13.53 -3.27 -5.09
CA ASN A 615 12.13 -3.14 -5.52
C ASN A 615 11.46 -2.07 -4.66
N TYR A 616 11.09 -0.93 -5.25
CA TYR A 616 10.63 0.22 -4.47
C TYR A 616 9.52 1.03 -5.11
N PHE A 617 8.78 1.76 -4.27
CA PHE A 617 7.83 2.80 -4.64
C PHE A 617 8.06 4.04 -3.75
N PHE A 618 8.41 5.17 -4.36
CA PHE A 618 8.65 6.43 -3.62
C PHE A 618 7.31 7.11 -3.25
N TRP A 619 7.16 7.56 -2.00
CA TRP A 619 6.04 8.37 -1.52
C TRP A 619 6.39 9.86 -1.67
N THR A 620 5.77 10.63 -2.57
CA THR A 620 4.77 10.30 -3.61
C THR A 620 5.21 10.89 -4.97
N TRP A 621 4.49 10.59 -6.06
CA TRP A 621 4.77 11.18 -7.38
C TRP A 621 4.79 12.72 -7.34
N LYS A 622 3.76 13.34 -6.75
CA LYS A 622 3.69 14.80 -6.61
C LYS A 622 2.88 15.28 -5.42
N ILE A 623 3.21 16.51 -4.99
CA ILE A 623 2.49 17.28 -3.97
C ILE A 623 1.77 18.43 -4.68
N GLY A 624 0.53 18.72 -4.29
CA GLY A 624 -0.26 19.85 -4.79
C GLY A 624 0.19 21.19 -4.19
N ASN A 625 -0.13 22.28 -4.88
CA ASN A 625 0.14 23.62 -4.36
C ASN A 625 -0.67 23.89 -3.09
N SER A 626 -0.05 24.54 -2.11
CA SER A 626 -0.77 25.21 -1.00
C SER A 626 -1.24 26.58 -1.47
N THR A 627 -2.50 26.94 -1.18
CA THR A 627 -3.05 28.30 -1.39
C THR A 627 -2.51 29.29 -0.37
N VAL A 628 -2.06 28.83 0.80
CA VAL A 628 -1.46 29.67 1.86
C VAL A 628 0.00 29.99 1.56
N LYS A 629 0.78 29.03 1.03
CA LYS A 629 2.20 29.19 0.69
C LYS A 629 2.43 29.70 -0.75
N GLY A 630 1.55 29.33 -1.69
CA GLY A 630 1.65 29.68 -3.11
C GLY A 630 2.58 28.79 -3.95
N TYR A 631 3.06 27.66 -3.39
CA TYR A 631 3.95 26.69 -4.03
C TYR A 631 3.62 25.26 -3.57
N PRO A 632 4.11 24.20 -4.23
CA PRO A 632 3.99 22.84 -3.72
C PRO A 632 4.99 22.63 -2.57
N THR A 633 4.44 22.38 -1.39
CA THR A 633 5.18 22.17 -0.13
C THR A 633 5.80 20.78 -0.06
N SER A 634 6.44 20.45 1.06
CA SER A 634 6.90 19.08 1.37
C SER A 634 7.83 18.50 0.28
N PRO A 635 8.85 19.23 -0.23
CA PRO A 635 9.61 18.89 -1.43
C PRO A 635 10.38 17.56 -1.38
N MET A 636 10.73 17.10 -0.16
CA MET A 636 11.36 15.79 0.07
C MET A 636 10.41 14.60 -0.19
N TRP A 637 9.11 14.86 -0.33
CA TRP A 637 8.05 13.89 -0.64
C TRP A 637 7.56 13.98 -2.09
N HIS A 638 8.24 14.73 -2.96
CA HIS A 638 7.76 15.08 -4.30
C HIS A 638 8.70 14.57 -5.41
N TYR A 639 8.44 13.36 -5.95
CA TYR A 639 9.30 12.73 -6.95
C TYR A 639 9.50 13.61 -8.20
N LYS A 640 8.40 14.09 -8.79
CA LYS A 640 8.41 14.91 -10.03
C LYS A 640 9.21 16.21 -9.87
N LEU A 641 8.97 16.99 -8.80
CA LEU A 641 9.73 18.19 -8.49
C LEU A 641 11.22 17.88 -8.31
N GLY A 642 11.56 16.75 -7.67
CA GLY A 642 12.95 16.33 -7.52
C GLY A 642 13.68 15.99 -8.82
N LEU A 643 12.98 15.47 -9.84
CA LEU A 643 13.53 15.31 -11.20
C LEU A 643 13.78 16.66 -11.88
N GLU A 644 12.82 17.58 -11.73
CA GLU A 644 12.83 18.91 -12.35
C GLU A 644 13.93 19.80 -11.74
N GLN A 645 14.09 19.75 -10.42
CA GLN A 645 14.99 20.62 -9.65
C GLN A 645 16.37 20.01 -9.36
N GLY A 646 16.56 18.71 -9.61
CA GLY A 646 17.87 18.06 -9.68
C GLY A 646 18.33 17.27 -8.46
N TRP A 647 17.43 16.85 -7.56
CA TRP A 647 17.76 15.96 -6.44
C TRP A 647 17.27 14.51 -6.59
N MET A 648 16.61 14.16 -7.70
CA MET A 648 16.29 12.77 -8.09
C MET A 648 17.05 12.34 -9.34
N PRO A 649 17.50 11.07 -9.44
CA PRO A 649 18.26 10.59 -10.58
C PRO A 649 17.39 10.51 -11.84
N LYS A 650 17.84 11.14 -12.93
CA LYS A 650 17.12 11.12 -14.22
C LYS A 650 17.05 9.73 -14.86
N ASP A 651 18.02 8.86 -14.56
CA ASP A 651 17.99 7.43 -14.88
C ASP A 651 18.05 6.65 -13.56
N PRO A 652 16.96 6.01 -13.10
CA PRO A 652 16.92 5.36 -11.81
C PRO A 652 17.72 4.04 -11.73
N ARG A 653 18.44 3.67 -12.80
CA ARG A 653 19.39 2.55 -12.79
C ARG A 653 20.73 2.93 -12.15
N VAL A 654 21.08 4.22 -12.08
CA VAL A 654 22.38 4.67 -11.54
C VAL A 654 22.54 4.47 -10.02
N ALA A 655 21.46 4.13 -9.32
CA ALA A 655 21.52 3.72 -7.92
C ALA A 655 22.24 2.37 -7.71
N GLY A 656 22.22 1.46 -8.69
CA GLY A 656 22.74 0.10 -8.51
C GLY A 656 24.23 0.05 -8.13
N GLY A 657 24.52 -0.35 -6.90
CA GLY A 657 25.86 -0.38 -6.31
C GLY A 657 26.27 0.90 -5.57
N TYR A 658 25.38 1.89 -5.42
CA TYR A 658 25.67 3.13 -4.68
C TYR A 658 26.06 2.85 -3.23
N CYS A 659 25.37 1.94 -2.53
CA CYS A 659 25.67 1.58 -1.15
C CYS A 659 27.09 1.00 -1.01
N GLN A 660 27.46 0.11 -1.93
CA GLN A 660 28.83 -0.42 -2.01
C GLN A 660 29.86 0.71 -2.28
N SER A 661 29.52 1.70 -3.10
CA SER A 661 30.41 2.83 -3.41
C SER A 661 30.71 3.72 -2.20
N ILE A 662 29.75 3.87 -1.26
CA ILE A 662 29.94 4.58 0.01
C ILE A 662 30.43 3.65 1.14
N GLY A 663 30.76 2.40 0.85
CA GLY A 663 31.36 1.45 1.79
C GLY A 663 30.38 0.78 2.78
N VAL A 664 29.07 0.84 2.53
CA VAL A 664 28.05 0.20 3.37
C VAL A 664 27.31 -0.89 2.59
N GLY A 665 27.20 -2.09 3.16
CA GLY A 665 26.36 -3.15 2.61
C GLY A 665 26.95 -4.55 2.79
N GLY A 666 26.13 -5.55 2.45
CA GLY A 666 26.56 -6.92 2.22
C GLY A 666 26.59 -7.23 0.71
N ASN A 667 26.49 -8.50 0.37
CA ASN A 667 26.19 -8.90 -1.01
C ASN A 667 24.81 -8.36 -1.40
N GLN A 668 24.65 -7.85 -2.63
CA GLN A 668 23.32 -7.65 -3.23
C GLN A 668 22.55 -8.98 -3.29
N PHE A 669 21.21 -8.92 -3.28
CA PHE A 669 20.37 -10.09 -3.44
C PHE A 669 20.65 -10.78 -4.79
N ALA A 670 20.72 -12.11 -4.79
CA ALA A 670 21.09 -12.88 -5.98
C ALA A 670 20.05 -12.77 -7.12
N GLY A 671 18.79 -12.46 -6.79
CA GLY A 671 17.63 -12.60 -7.67
C GLY A 671 16.96 -13.97 -7.60
N THR A 672 17.26 -14.78 -6.57
CA THR A 672 16.70 -16.13 -6.39
C THR A 672 15.74 -16.13 -5.21
N TYR A 673 14.45 -16.05 -5.49
CA TYR A 673 13.38 -16.16 -4.50
C TYR A 673 13.02 -17.63 -4.22
N PRO A 674 12.39 -17.94 -3.07
CA PRO A 674 11.67 -19.19 -2.86
C PRO A 674 10.64 -19.45 -3.96
N ALA A 675 10.55 -20.69 -4.43
CA ALA A 675 9.77 -21.02 -5.64
C ALA A 675 8.26 -20.72 -5.50
N SER A 676 7.68 -20.93 -4.32
CA SER A 676 6.27 -20.61 -4.04
C SER A 676 5.98 -19.11 -4.05
N ALA A 677 6.94 -18.26 -3.60
CA ALA A 677 6.80 -16.81 -3.61
C ALA A 677 6.72 -16.20 -5.03
N ILE A 678 7.15 -16.94 -6.05
CA ILE A 678 7.03 -16.56 -7.47
C ILE A 678 6.01 -17.44 -8.23
N GLY A 679 5.25 -18.29 -7.54
CA GLY A 679 4.23 -19.17 -8.13
C GLY A 679 4.78 -20.29 -9.01
N SER A 680 6.03 -20.69 -8.78
CA SER A 680 6.71 -21.76 -9.50
C SER A 680 6.64 -23.05 -8.67
N PHE A 681 5.76 -23.96 -9.06
CA PHE A 681 5.56 -25.26 -8.40
C PHE A 681 6.05 -26.42 -9.28
N PRO A 682 6.51 -27.54 -8.69
CA PRO A 682 6.73 -28.77 -9.43
C PRO A 682 5.44 -29.20 -10.14
N THR A 683 5.53 -29.65 -11.40
CA THR A 683 4.36 -30.01 -12.23
C THR A 683 3.51 -31.18 -11.71
N GLU A 684 3.96 -31.84 -10.65
CA GLU A 684 3.25 -32.93 -9.95
C GLU A 684 2.39 -32.41 -8.78
N VAL A 685 2.47 -31.10 -8.45
CA VAL A 685 1.85 -30.47 -7.29
C VAL A 685 0.90 -29.34 -7.75
N ALA A 686 -0.40 -29.61 -7.74
CA ALA A 686 -1.43 -28.67 -8.19
C ALA A 686 -1.83 -27.59 -7.16
N THR A 687 -1.30 -27.66 -5.93
CA THR A 687 -1.69 -26.80 -4.80
C THR A 687 -0.48 -26.60 -3.88
N PRO A 688 -0.17 -25.36 -3.42
CA PRO A 688 0.94 -25.11 -2.51
C PRO A 688 0.74 -25.83 -1.17
N THR A 689 1.75 -26.58 -0.73
CA THR A 689 1.78 -27.13 0.63
C THR A 689 2.33 -26.08 1.59
N ILE A 690 1.43 -25.38 2.29
CA ILE A 690 1.77 -24.55 3.45
C ILE A 690 2.14 -25.47 4.62
N ASP A 691 3.07 -25.05 5.48
CA ASP A 691 3.37 -25.76 6.73
C ASP A 691 2.07 -25.97 7.57
N PRO A 692 1.68 -27.21 7.90
CA PRO A 692 0.45 -27.50 8.65
C PRO A 692 0.38 -26.83 10.02
N THR A 693 1.52 -26.46 10.62
CA THR A 693 1.55 -25.69 11.88
C THR A 693 1.12 -24.25 11.67
N GLN A 694 1.47 -23.63 10.54
CA GLN A 694 1.00 -22.29 10.19
C GLN A 694 -0.51 -22.28 9.93
N VAL A 695 -1.01 -23.26 9.16
CA VAL A 695 -2.45 -23.44 8.95
C VAL A 695 -3.18 -23.58 10.29
N ALA A 696 -2.74 -24.51 11.16
CA ALA A 696 -3.37 -24.74 12.45
C ALA A 696 -3.28 -23.56 13.45
N SER A 697 -2.29 -22.67 13.29
CA SER A 697 -2.17 -21.44 14.08
C SER A 697 -3.13 -20.34 13.64
N HIS A 698 -3.35 -20.18 12.33
CA HIS A 698 -3.98 -18.98 11.77
C HIS A 698 -5.38 -19.20 11.17
N SER A 699 -5.83 -20.45 10.99
CA SER A 699 -7.13 -20.78 10.38
C SER A 699 -8.35 -20.64 11.30
N VAL A 700 -8.21 -20.08 12.51
CA VAL A 700 -9.32 -19.92 13.45
C VAL A 700 -9.90 -18.51 13.30
N TRP A 701 -11.07 -18.43 12.65
CA TRP A 701 -11.77 -17.18 12.37
C TRP A 701 -13.20 -17.16 12.97
N PRO A 702 -13.62 -16.07 13.64
CA PRO A 702 -12.80 -14.95 14.11
C PRO A 702 -11.70 -15.39 15.11
N PRO A 703 -10.63 -14.58 15.31
CA PRO A 703 -9.55 -14.93 16.23
C PRO A 703 -10.04 -15.16 17.67
N THR A 704 -9.39 -16.06 18.40
CA THR A 704 -9.80 -16.43 19.77
C THR A 704 -9.50 -15.37 20.84
N ALA A 705 -8.76 -14.33 20.47
CA ALA A 705 -8.51 -13.12 21.24
C ALA A 705 -8.45 -11.91 20.29
N LEU A 706 -8.84 -10.73 20.74
CA LEU A 706 -8.73 -9.47 19.99
C LEU A 706 -8.15 -8.37 20.87
N GLY A 707 -7.18 -7.63 20.32
CA GLY A 707 -6.55 -6.47 20.92
C GLY A 707 -5.59 -6.76 22.08
N PRO A 708 -4.51 -5.97 22.24
CA PRO A 708 -3.68 -5.95 23.44
C PRO A 708 -4.27 -5.02 24.50
N SER A 709 -4.92 -5.63 25.51
CA SER A 709 -5.31 -5.01 26.79
C SER A 709 -6.37 -3.87 26.76
N PRO A 710 -7.64 -4.13 27.14
CA PRO A 710 -8.19 -5.40 27.57
C PRO A 710 -8.36 -6.34 26.37
N SER A 711 -7.65 -7.47 26.37
CA SER A 711 -7.85 -8.47 25.33
C SER A 711 -9.20 -9.14 25.54
N TYR A 712 -10.05 -9.12 24.52
CA TYR A 712 -11.37 -9.76 24.60
C TYR A 712 -11.20 -11.27 24.44
N SER A 713 -11.80 -12.06 25.34
CA SER A 713 -11.79 -13.53 25.21
C SER A 713 -12.73 -14.01 24.10
N ALA A 714 -12.47 -15.20 23.55
CA ALA A 714 -13.34 -15.84 22.55
C ALA A 714 -14.85 -15.80 22.92
N ALA A 715 -15.18 -16.02 24.21
CA ALA A 715 -16.57 -16.00 24.70
C ALA A 715 -17.20 -14.60 24.77
N GLN A 716 -16.41 -13.53 24.68
CA GLN A 716 -16.87 -12.15 24.47
C GLN A 716 -16.96 -11.82 22.98
N ILE A 717 -16.00 -12.31 22.18
CA ILE A 717 -15.95 -12.09 20.73
C ILE A 717 -17.15 -12.74 20.03
N THR A 718 -17.63 -13.90 20.50
CA THR A 718 -18.90 -14.50 20.04
C THR A 718 -20.14 -13.66 20.31
N LEU A 719 -20.04 -12.59 21.11
CA LEU A 719 -21.14 -11.66 21.40
C LEU A 719 -21.01 -10.34 20.63
N PHE A 720 -19.93 -10.14 19.88
CA PHE A 720 -19.71 -8.92 19.11
C PHE A 720 -20.72 -8.79 17.95
N PRO A 721 -21.01 -7.57 17.48
CA PRO A 721 -21.64 -7.36 16.19
C PRO A 721 -20.84 -8.04 15.07
N THR A 722 -21.52 -8.91 14.33
CA THR A 722 -21.01 -9.60 13.15
C THR A 722 -21.93 -9.34 11.97
N LEU A 723 -21.40 -9.34 10.76
CA LEU A 723 -22.18 -9.25 9.52
C LEU A 723 -22.65 -10.64 9.06
N THR A 724 -23.47 -10.68 8.00
CA THR A 724 -23.97 -11.91 7.36
C THR A 724 -23.83 -11.83 5.83
N GLN A 725 -23.47 -12.94 5.17
CA GLN A 725 -23.29 -13.02 3.71
C GLN A 725 -24.62 -13.23 2.97
N THR A 726 -25.57 -12.32 3.19
CA THR A 726 -26.90 -12.33 2.52
C THR A 726 -27.14 -11.10 1.65
N GLY A 727 -26.14 -10.21 1.50
CA GLY A 727 -26.21 -9.05 0.63
C GLY A 727 -26.10 -9.41 -0.85
N THR A 728 -26.53 -8.51 -1.72
CA THR A 728 -26.22 -8.57 -3.15
C THR A 728 -24.71 -8.43 -3.34
N ARG A 729 -24.10 -9.34 -4.10
CA ARG A 729 -22.65 -9.38 -4.36
C ARG A 729 -22.14 -8.02 -4.86
N ASN A 730 -21.03 -7.53 -4.31
CA ASN A 730 -20.40 -6.28 -4.72
C ASN A 730 -19.63 -6.46 -6.06
N VAL A 731 -20.39 -6.48 -7.16
CA VAL A 731 -19.83 -6.48 -8.52
C VAL A 731 -19.39 -5.06 -8.87
N LEU A 732 -18.09 -4.88 -9.16
CA LEU A 732 -17.51 -3.59 -9.50
C LEU A 732 -17.76 -3.24 -10.96
N ALA A 733 -17.87 -1.94 -11.25
CA ALA A 733 -18.15 -1.45 -12.61
C ALA A 733 -16.99 -1.78 -13.55
N THR A 734 -17.31 -2.29 -14.74
CA THR A 734 -16.37 -2.55 -15.84
C THR A 734 -16.41 -1.41 -16.87
N PRO A 735 -15.28 -1.08 -17.54
CA PRO A 735 -15.30 -0.17 -18.69
C PRO A 735 -16.09 -0.76 -19.86
N THR A 736 -16.90 0.07 -20.53
CA THR A 736 -17.81 -0.34 -21.62
C THR A 736 -17.22 -0.06 -23.00
N HIS A 737 -16.32 -0.93 -23.46
CA HIS A 737 -15.64 -0.80 -24.76
C HIS A 737 -16.60 -0.98 -25.97
N PRO A 738 -16.42 -0.29 -27.12
CA PRO A 738 -17.45 -0.19 -28.18
C PRO A 738 -17.67 -1.49 -28.96
N SER A 739 -16.66 -2.35 -28.95
CA SER A 739 -16.66 -3.71 -29.49
C SER A 739 -17.49 -4.69 -28.65
N ASN A 740 -17.96 -4.25 -27.48
CA ASN A 740 -18.58 -5.08 -26.45
C ASN A 740 -17.64 -6.21 -25.95
N VAL A 741 -16.32 -5.98 -25.99
CA VAL A 741 -15.31 -6.78 -25.29
C VAL A 741 -15.41 -6.48 -23.79
N THR A 742 -16.44 -7.06 -23.18
CA THR A 742 -16.70 -6.97 -21.74
C THR A 742 -15.92 -8.05 -21.00
N LEU A 743 -15.23 -7.66 -19.92
CA LEU A 743 -14.83 -8.59 -18.86
C LEU A 743 -16.08 -9.33 -18.35
N GLU A 744 -16.00 -10.65 -18.07
CA GLU A 744 -17.15 -11.57 -17.99
C GLU A 744 -18.08 -11.35 -16.77
N GLY A 745 -18.84 -10.26 -16.78
CA GLY A 745 -19.74 -9.89 -15.69
C GLY A 745 -19.06 -9.16 -14.53
N GLY A 746 -17.77 -8.81 -14.65
CA GLY A 746 -17.02 -8.02 -13.67
C GLY A 746 -16.36 -8.81 -12.55
N TRP A 747 -16.54 -10.13 -12.51
CA TRP A 747 -15.93 -11.07 -11.56
C TRP A 747 -15.15 -12.16 -12.32
N ALA A 748 -14.09 -12.67 -11.72
CA ALA A 748 -13.24 -13.72 -12.27
C ALA A 748 -13.72 -15.14 -11.89
N ASN A 749 -14.21 -15.33 -10.67
CA ASN A 749 -14.70 -16.63 -10.21
C ASN A 749 -16.23 -16.75 -10.42
N ALA A 750 -16.62 -17.22 -11.61
CA ALA A 750 -18.01 -17.50 -11.94
C ALA A 750 -18.69 -18.55 -11.02
N ALA A 751 -17.94 -19.29 -10.21
CA ALA A 751 -18.47 -20.26 -9.24
C ALA A 751 -18.71 -19.66 -7.83
N ASP A 752 -18.21 -18.47 -7.50
CA ASP A 752 -18.54 -17.84 -6.21
C ASP A 752 -19.96 -17.28 -6.22
N THR A 753 -20.90 -18.00 -5.59
CA THR A 753 -22.29 -17.57 -5.42
C THR A 753 -22.59 -16.95 -4.06
N THR A 754 -21.58 -16.69 -3.23
CA THR A 754 -21.74 -16.25 -1.84
C THR A 754 -22.25 -14.79 -1.80
N GLY A 755 -23.15 -14.46 -0.88
CA GLY A 755 -23.64 -13.08 -0.75
C GLY A 755 -22.55 -12.11 -0.27
N ALA A 756 -22.80 -10.81 -0.40
CA ALA A 756 -21.95 -9.79 0.22
C ALA A 756 -22.20 -9.71 1.74
N TRP A 757 -21.17 -9.38 2.51
CA TRP A 757 -21.30 -9.09 3.94
C TRP A 757 -22.16 -7.85 4.20
N VAL A 758 -23.28 -8.01 4.92
CA VAL A 758 -24.19 -6.91 5.30
C VAL A 758 -24.57 -6.96 6.79
N ARG A 759 -24.98 -5.82 7.35
CA ARG A 759 -25.53 -5.71 8.72
C ARG A 759 -26.74 -6.65 8.87
N VAL A 760 -26.80 -7.39 9.98
CA VAL A 760 -27.91 -8.30 10.30
C VAL A 760 -29.18 -7.50 10.57
N ALA A 761 -30.27 -7.82 9.86
CA ALA A 761 -31.50 -7.04 9.89
C ALA A 761 -32.15 -7.03 11.29
N GLY A 762 -32.35 -5.82 11.83
CA GLY A 762 -32.90 -5.62 13.17
C GLY A 762 -31.89 -5.75 14.31
N CYS A 763 -30.59 -5.71 14.02
CA CYS A 763 -29.53 -5.56 15.01
C CYS A 763 -29.00 -4.12 15.04
N ASP A 764 -28.83 -3.58 16.24
CA ASP A 764 -28.16 -2.30 16.47
C ASP A 764 -26.63 -2.51 16.43
N TYR A 765 -25.93 -1.70 15.63
CA TYR A 765 -24.47 -1.67 15.56
C TYR A 765 -23.96 -0.38 16.24
N PRO A 766 -22.90 -0.45 17.06
CA PRO A 766 -22.13 0.74 17.47
C PRO A 766 -21.53 1.48 16.27
N ASP A 767 -21.07 2.71 16.52
CA ASP A 767 -20.30 3.49 15.54
C ASP A 767 -19.04 2.71 15.10
N GLU A 768 -18.85 2.58 13.79
CA GLU A 768 -17.72 1.87 13.18
C GLU A 768 -16.34 2.34 13.67
N TYR A 769 -16.23 3.58 14.15
CA TYR A 769 -14.99 4.29 14.48
C TYR A 769 -14.91 4.78 15.95
N ASP A 770 -15.95 4.57 16.78
CA ASP A 770 -15.92 4.81 18.24
C ASP A 770 -16.57 3.64 19.03
N ALA A 771 -16.13 2.41 18.73
CA ALA A 771 -16.58 1.19 19.40
C ALA A 771 -15.69 0.74 20.57
N ASN A 772 -14.51 1.34 20.74
CA ASN A 772 -13.48 0.89 21.68
C ASN A 772 -13.84 1.02 23.17
N THR A 773 -14.76 1.92 23.51
CA THR A 773 -15.25 2.08 24.89
C THR A 773 -16.63 1.48 25.13
N VAL A 774 -17.24 0.89 24.09
CA VAL A 774 -18.58 0.32 24.14
C VAL A 774 -18.58 -0.98 24.94
N ALA A 775 -19.62 -1.18 25.75
CA ALA A 775 -19.77 -2.40 26.52
C ALA A 775 -20.02 -3.60 25.60
N VAL A 776 -19.32 -4.72 25.85
CA VAL A 776 -19.55 -6.00 25.16
C VAL A 776 -21.04 -6.37 25.28
N PRO A 777 -21.73 -6.71 24.18
CA PRO A 777 -23.13 -7.14 24.23
C PRO A 777 -23.34 -8.36 25.14
N THR A 778 -24.49 -8.44 25.80
CA THR A 778 -24.81 -9.57 26.70
C THR A 778 -25.33 -10.81 25.97
N ALA A 779 -25.62 -10.70 24.68
CA ALA A 779 -26.00 -11.76 23.77
C ALA A 779 -25.59 -11.37 22.34
N GLN A 780 -25.22 -12.34 21.50
CA GLN A 780 -25.04 -12.10 20.06
C GLN A 780 -26.40 -11.70 19.45
N CYS A 781 -26.42 -10.63 18.65
CA CYS A 781 -27.63 -10.30 17.89
C CYS A 781 -27.71 -11.14 16.61
N THR A 782 -28.82 -11.87 16.46
CA THR A 782 -29.08 -12.80 15.34
C THR A 782 -30.19 -12.33 14.40
N GLY A 783 -30.63 -11.07 14.57
CA GLY A 783 -31.82 -10.53 13.93
C GLY A 783 -33.11 -11.05 14.55
N SER A 784 -34.23 -10.36 14.30
CA SER A 784 -35.55 -10.82 14.76
C SER A 784 -36.32 -11.50 13.64
N GLY A 785 -36.70 -12.77 13.85
CA GLY A 785 -37.79 -13.38 13.11
C GLY A 785 -39.07 -12.63 13.43
N SER A 786 -39.55 -11.80 12.49
CA SER A 786 -40.59 -10.80 12.77
C SER A 786 -41.94 -11.44 13.15
N THR A 787 -42.22 -11.47 14.46
CA THR A 787 -43.59 -11.52 14.98
C THR A 787 -43.96 -10.13 15.49
N ASP A 788 -44.90 -9.49 14.80
CA ASP A 788 -45.30 -8.09 14.98
C ASP A 788 -45.48 -7.66 16.45
N SER A 789 -44.69 -6.68 16.86
CA SER A 789 -45.09 -5.74 17.91
C SER A 789 -44.47 -4.36 17.68
N MET A 790 -44.90 -3.66 16.61
CA MET A 790 -44.52 -2.26 16.35
C MET A 790 -44.99 -1.31 17.47
N ARG A 791 -44.24 -1.26 18.58
CA ARG A 791 -44.54 -0.41 19.73
C ARG A 791 -44.04 1.02 19.50
N LYS A 792 -44.78 1.76 18.66
CA LYS A 792 -44.57 3.18 18.32
C LYS A 792 -44.09 4.00 19.54
N ARG A 793 -42.79 4.34 19.59
CA ARG A 793 -42.30 5.46 20.40
C ARG A 793 -42.31 6.70 19.53
N SER A 794 -43.18 7.65 19.86
CA SER A 794 -43.17 8.96 19.21
C SER A 794 -41.93 9.74 19.63
N LEU A 795 -41.12 10.18 18.66
CA LEU A 795 -40.20 11.28 18.88
C LEU A 795 -41.00 12.52 19.33
N ARG A 796 -40.54 13.19 20.39
CA ARG A 796 -41.12 14.43 20.89
C ARG A 796 -40.00 15.32 21.44
N ARG A 797 -39.57 16.24 20.57
CA ARG A 797 -38.46 17.18 20.73
C ARG A 797 -37.09 16.51 20.65
#